data_AF-A0AAD7YJ17-F1
#
_entry.id   AF-A0AAD7YJ17-F1
#
_cell.length_a   1.000
_cell.length_b   1.000
_cell.length_c   1.000
_cell.angle_alpha   90.00
_cell.angle_beta   90.00
_cell.angle_gamma   90.00
#
_symmetry.space_group_name_H-M   'P 1'
#
loop_
_entity.id
_entity.type
_entity.pdbx_description
1 polymer ?
#
loop_
_entity_poly.entity_id
_entity_poly.type
_entity_poly.pdbx_seq_one_letter_code
_entity_poly.pdbx_strand_id
1 'polypeptide(L)'
;MLFFILLFHICCGVTYELNASEYSRMPPIFYLDDYDRCLQEANGLFCTFNADLISDKPSNLLTMIKEYSMQEMIHFNHSRLHYGLCVTKTCKKQYELSLDLRQVLEGCLNETIWEKYELKVKVTNKYHCNMPKQYGHVDALDIFVAISLLIILMLNLIGSLCDAFRGTNDKNSDKSMLHYFSIRQNWRILWPLGEESDPRLRRLKGFHGIKAITMLFLINAHGAMPYITFVNNTQFVENSYSDLIIYPFMNGALVTRTYVIVSAFLLTYSLQLFSEKNPINWSILPKWILMRIIRLTPTYAVVLAWSMTWARFLGDGPHWHRAAVIESEHCRRDWWRHLLYINNYINGSHCNIPAWYLAADTQLYCLALVILISSRSTRARKLVLSMLFIIGLIIPAAHIYFEDLQPFPITSPNNILNFFTTDPTFNSIYKRGHANVLNCVFGIALGLSVYHCQKNKFNVQKYTRYRIVYWSLPVLSMALVTSGCIFFTEGPKVSLVTRMLFSIVVMPLLSLVLTAIFWGVVMKFEDVYRGILEWPGWVTPARLSYCAYLLHGTLIRLLAGSATELTHASLPNCLYSDVFNFPFLNGTLVTRTYVIVSAFLLTYSLQLFSEKNSINWSILPKWILMRIIRLTPTYAVVLAWSMTWARFLGEGPHWHRAAVIESEHCRRDWWRHLLYINNYINGSHCNIPAWYLAADTQLYCLALVILISCHSTRSRKLVLSTLFIIGLIIPAAHIYFEDLQPFPITSPNNILNFFTTDPTFNSIYKRGHANVLNCVFGIALGLTVYHCQKNKLDVQKYKRYRIIYWSLPVLSMALVTSGCIFFTDGPKVSLVTRMLFSIVVMPLLSLVLTVIFWGVVMKFEDVYRGILEWPGWVTPARLSYCAYLLHGTLIRLVAGSATELTHASLPNCFKYGLLTIVLAYTAATPLFLMVEAPFMRLLKERVMSREHSDKKKRY
;
A
#
# COMPACT_ATOMS: atom_id res chain seq x y z
N MET A 1 36.13 -10.35 2.35
CA MET A 1 35.59 -9.48 3.42
C MET A 1 34.24 -9.96 3.95
N LEU A 2 33.09 -9.90 3.25
CA LEU A 2 31.81 -10.34 3.86
C LEU A 2 31.86 -11.77 4.46
N PHE A 3 32.49 -12.72 3.76
CA PHE A 3 32.69 -14.09 4.25
C PHE A 3 33.51 -14.18 5.57
N PHE A 4 34.33 -13.18 5.88
CA PHE A 4 35.09 -13.08 7.15
C PHE A 4 34.28 -12.42 8.28
N ILE A 5 33.19 -11.71 7.98
CA ILE A 5 32.30 -11.12 8.99
C ILE A 5 31.34 -12.20 9.52
N LEU A 6 30.84 -13.07 8.64
CA LEU A 6 30.02 -14.24 9.00
C LEU A 6 30.76 -15.26 9.90
N LEU A 7 32.09 -15.36 9.80
CA LEU A 7 32.89 -16.29 10.61
C LEU A 7 33.13 -15.84 12.05
N PHE A 8 32.83 -14.59 12.42
CA PHE A 8 33.06 -14.06 13.77
C PHE A 8 31.87 -14.25 14.73
N HIS A 9 30.82 -14.95 14.32
CA HIS A 9 29.54 -15.03 15.04
C HIS A 9 29.50 -16.06 16.21
N ILE A 10 30.67 -16.53 16.68
CA ILE A 10 30.81 -17.62 17.67
C ILE A 10 31.45 -17.14 19.01
N CYS A 11 31.83 -15.87 19.13
CA CYS A 11 32.48 -15.33 20.34
C CYS A 11 31.92 -13.97 20.79
N CYS A 12 30.64 -13.93 21.13
CA CYS A 12 30.08 -13.03 22.15
C CYS A 12 29.38 -13.90 23.19
N GLY A 13 29.54 -13.61 24.48
CA GLY A 13 28.98 -14.42 25.56
C GLY A 13 27.47 -14.19 25.74
N VAL A 14 26.69 -15.26 25.85
CA VAL A 14 25.32 -15.22 26.37
C VAL A 14 25.40 -14.81 27.84
N THR A 15 24.89 -13.63 28.18
CA THR A 15 25.06 -13.08 29.54
C THR A 15 23.86 -13.25 30.47
N TYR A 16 22.62 -13.38 29.97
CA TYR A 16 21.44 -13.65 30.82
C TYR A 16 20.20 -14.16 30.06
N GLU A 17 20.25 -15.36 29.49
CA GLU A 17 19.04 -16.08 29.06
C GLU A 17 18.31 -16.66 30.29
N LEU A 18 17.03 -16.32 30.48
CA LEU A 18 16.15 -16.98 31.45
C LEU A 18 15.50 -18.21 30.82
N ASN A 19 15.46 -19.34 31.54
CA ASN A 19 14.69 -20.49 31.09
C ASN A 19 13.17 -20.15 31.13
N ALA A 20 12.36 -20.79 30.28
CA ALA A 20 10.92 -20.52 30.19
C ALA A 20 10.18 -20.70 31.53
N SER A 21 10.63 -21.65 32.36
CA SER A 21 10.14 -21.85 33.72
C SER A 21 10.45 -20.67 34.66
N GLU A 22 11.54 -19.95 34.44
CA GLU A 22 11.94 -18.79 35.24
C GLU A 22 11.25 -17.52 34.74
N TYR A 23 11.19 -17.34 33.42
CA TYR A 23 10.42 -16.27 32.78
C TYR A 23 8.95 -16.29 33.22
N SER A 24 8.32 -17.48 33.29
CA SER A 24 6.92 -17.63 33.74
C SER A 24 6.64 -17.24 35.20
N ARG A 25 7.69 -16.97 36.01
CA ARG A 25 7.55 -16.46 37.38
C ARG A 25 7.34 -14.95 37.43
N MET A 26 7.55 -14.23 36.33
CA MET A 26 7.32 -12.79 36.25
C MET A 26 5.82 -12.48 36.09
N PRO A 27 5.29 -11.39 36.68
CA PRO A 27 3.95 -10.90 36.37
C PRO A 27 3.83 -10.50 34.88
N PRO A 28 2.64 -10.66 34.25
CA PRO A 28 2.45 -10.21 32.87
C PRO A 28 2.54 -8.68 32.81
N ILE A 29 3.32 -8.13 31.88
CA ILE A 29 3.47 -6.67 31.73
C ILE A 29 2.14 -6.00 31.39
N PHE A 30 1.37 -6.59 30.48
CA PHE A 30 0.11 -6.05 29.99
C PHE A 30 -1.06 -6.89 30.50
N TYR A 31 -2.09 -6.22 31.02
CA TYR A 31 -3.36 -6.81 31.42
C TYR A 31 -4.50 -5.84 31.13
N LEU A 32 -5.61 -6.32 30.57
CA LEU A 32 -6.85 -5.56 30.37
C LEU A 32 -8.03 -6.41 30.82
N ASP A 33 -8.88 -5.85 31.69
CA ASP A 33 -10.25 -6.32 31.87
C ASP A 33 -11.11 -6.00 30.61
N ASP A 34 -12.26 -6.68 30.50
CA ASP A 34 -13.27 -6.47 29.45
C ASP A 34 -13.84 -5.02 29.48
N TYR A 35 -13.29 -4.17 28.61
CA TYR A 35 -13.61 -2.74 28.50
C TYR A 35 -15.07 -2.50 28.13
N ASP A 36 -15.51 -3.14 27.06
CA ASP A 36 -16.83 -2.92 26.46
C ASP A 36 -17.95 -3.38 27.40
N ARG A 37 -17.75 -4.48 28.15
CA ARG A 37 -18.69 -4.92 29.18
C ARG A 37 -18.62 -4.08 30.45
N CYS A 38 -17.45 -3.55 30.82
CA CYS A 38 -17.34 -2.65 31.97
C CYS A 38 -18.19 -1.39 31.77
N LEU A 39 -18.10 -0.75 30.59
CA LEU A 39 -18.83 0.50 30.30
C LEU A 39 -20.29 0.31 29.83
N GLN A 40 -20.75 -0.94 29.67
CA GLN A 40 -22.18 -1.25 29.57
C GLN A 40 -22.92 -1.13 30.92
N GLU A 41 -22.22 -1.29 32.04
CA GLU A 41 -22.79 -1.12 33.38
C GLU A 41 -22.92 0.38 33.70
N ALA A 42 -24.09 0.81 34.18
CA ALA A 42 -24.43 2.24 34.32
C ALA A 42 -23.48 3.05 35.24
N ASN A 43 -22.83 2.37 36.18
CA ASN A 43 -21.84 2.93 37.10
C ASN A 43 -20.41 2.43 36.82
N GLY A 44 -20.15 1.84 35.64
CA GLY A 44 -18.87 1.18 35.32
C GLY A 44 -17.70 2.15 35.20
N LEU A 45 -16.65 1.96 36.01
CA LEU A 45 -15.43 2.78 35.99
C LEU A 45 -14.25 1.94 35.47
N PHE A 46 -13.78 2.20 34.25
CA PHE A 46 -12.61 1.53 33.68
C PHE A 46 -11.38 2.44 33.76
N CYS A 47 -10.28 1.98 34.35
CA CYS A 47 -9.07 2.77 34.56
C CYS A 47 -7.83 2.12 33.94
N THR A 48 -7.09 2.86 33.11
CA THR A 48 -5.75 2.46 32.61
C THR A 48 -4.63 3.26 33.26
N PHE A 49 -3.55 2.57 33.61
CA PHE A 49 -2.45 3.14 34.39
C PHE A 49 -1.15 2.36 34.20
N ASN A 50 -0.04 2.95 34.63
CA ASN A 50 1.24 2.25 34.76
C ASN A 50 1.54 2.05 36.25
N ALA A 51 2.13 0.93 36.62
CA ALA A 51 2.46 0.62 38.01
C ALA A 51 3.82 -0.10 38.13
N ASP A 52 4.59 0.24 39.15
CA ASP A 52 5.97 -0.20 39.33
C ASP A 52 6.04 -1.27 40.43
N LEU A 53 6.79 -2.36 40.18
CA LEU A 53 6.99 -3.46 41.11
C LEU A 53 8.00 -3.10 42.20
N ILE A 54 7.60 -3.32 43.45
CA ILE A 54 8.39 -3.05 44.67
C ILE A 54 8.31 -4.24 45.64
N SER A 55 9.23 -4.29 46.60
CA SER A 55 9.13 -5.19 47.74
C SER A 55 9.83 -4.54 48.95
N ASP A 56 9.26 -4.73 50.13
CA ASP A 56 9.79 -4.17 51.40
C ASP A 56 10.95 -5.02 51.96
N LYS A 57 11.23 -6.16 51.33
CA LYS A 57 12.28 -7.12 51.68
C LYS A 57 13.13 -7.42 50.44
N PRO A 58 14.39 -7.89 50.60
CA PRO A 58 15.16 -8.42 49.48
C PRO A 58 14.40 -9.59 48.84
N SER A 59 14.08 -9.48 47.55
CA SER A 59 13.36 -10.50 46.78
C SER A 59 14.19 -10.91 45.56
N ASN A 60 14.51 -12.20 45.47
CA ASN A 60 15.25 -12.76 44.35
C ASN A 60 14.46 -12.63 43.04
N LEU A 61 13.12 -12.69 43.09
CA LEU A 61 12.25 -12.49 41.94
C LEU A 61 12.33 -11.03 41.44
N LEU A 62 12.24 -10.04 42.34
CA LEU A 62 12.37 -8.63 41.95
C LEU A 62 13.78 -8.29 41.43
N THR A 63 14.80 -9.01 41.89
CA THR A 63 16.19 -8.86 41.42
C THR A 63 16.33 -9.41 40.00
N MET A 64 15.92 -10.65 39.76
CA MET A 64 15.89 -11.28 38.42
C MET A 64 15.05 -10.48 37.41
N ILE A 65 13.87 -9.99 37.81
CA ILE A 65 13.03 -9.10 36.98
C ILE A 65 13.81 -7.85 36.55
N LYS A 66 14.55 -7.23 37.48
CA LYS A 66 15.33 -6.01 37.19
C LYS A 66 16.55 -6.29 36.31
N GLU A 67 17.26 -7.39 36.57
CA GLU A 67 18.44 -7.82 35.79
C GLU A 67 18.05 -8.11 34.33
N TYR A 68 17.01 -8.92 34.10
CA TYR A 68 16.47 -9.17 32.76
C TYR A 68 15.96 -7.88 32.09
N SER A 69 15.35 -6.97 32.85
CA SER A 69 14.88 -5.66 32.35
C SER A 69 15.99 -4.65 32.05
N MET A 70 17.26 -4.88 32.40
CA MET A 70 18.34 -3.92 32.11
C MET A 70 18.62 -3.78 30.60
N GLN A 71 18.28 -4.79 29.81
CA GLN A 71 18.52 -4.81 28.36
C GLN A 71 17.37 -4.13 27.59
N GLU A 72 17.15 -2.83 27.86
CA GLU A 72 16.10 -1.97 27.25
C GLU A 72 16.14 -1.88 25.71
N MET A 73 17.18 -2.44 25.08
CA MET A 73 17.36 -2.51 23.63
C MET A 73 16.45 -3.54 22.96
N ILE A 74 16.16 -4.65 23.64
CA ILE A 74 15.42 -5.81 23.10
C ILE A 74 14.35 -6.36 24.05
N HIS A 75 14.53 -6.23 25.38
CA HIS A 75 13.55 -6.65 26.37
C HIS A 75 12.57 -5.53 26.70
N PHE A 76 11.36 -5.87 27.14
CA PHE A 76 10.50 -4.94 27.86
C PHE A 76 11.02 -4.73 29.29
N ASN A 77 10.60 -3.65 29.93
CA ASN A 77 10.89 -3.43 31.35
C ASN A 77 9.83 -4.14 32.21
N HIS A 78 10.09 -5.40 32.57
CA HIS A 78 9.23 -6.25 33.40
C HIS A 78 8.99 -5.70 34.82
N SER A 79 9.80 -4.73 35.28
CA SER A 79 9.54 -4.05 36.56
C SER A 79 8.41 -3.01 36.51
N ARG A 80 7.91 -2.67 35.31
CA ARG A 80 6.78 -1.74 35.09
C ARG A 80 5.63 -2.41 34.34
N LEU A 81 4.48 -2.47 35.01
CA LEU A 81 3.24 -3.01 34.50
C LEU A 81 2.37 -1.92 33.82
N HIS A 82 1.57 -2.33 32.85
CA HIS A 82 0.70 -1.51 32.00
C HIS A 82 -0.71 -2.10 31.98
N TYR A 83 -1.53 -1.72 32.96
CA TYR A 83 -2.80 -2.38 33.28
C TYR A 83 -4.02 -1.51 32.93
N GLY A 84 -5.14 -2.16 32.62
CA GLY A 84 -6.47 -1.57 32.54
C GLY A 84 -7.49 -2.41 33.30
N LEU A 85 -8.16 -1.84 34.30
CA LEU A 85 -9.05 -2.55 35.21
C LEU A 85 -10.46 -1.95 35.26
N CYS A 86 -11.47 -2.80 35.39
CA CYS A 86 -12.84 -2.40 35.70
C CYS A 86 -13.00 -2.22 37.21
N VAL A 87 -12.64 -1.04 37.73
CA VAL A 87 -12.47 -0.77 39.17
C VAL A 87 -13.72 -1.10 39.99
N THR A 88 -14.89 -0.75 39.48
CA THR A 88 -16.20 -0.99 40.12
C THR A 88 -16.59 -2.47 40.25
N LYS A 89 -15.83 -3.36 39.61
CA LYS A 89 -16.11 -4.80 39.52
C LYS A 89 -14.95 -5.63 40.07
N THR A 90 -13.77 -5.45 39.49
CA THR A 90 -12.52 -6.15 39.83
C THR A 90 -11.93 -5.66 41.17
N CYS A 91 -12.08 -4.37 41.47
CA CYS A 91 -11.55 -3.74 42.70
C CYS A 91 -12.66 -3.26 43.65
N LYS A 92 -13.87 -3.84 43.55
CA LYS A 92 -15.09 -3.37 44.22
C LYS A 92 -14.89 -3.16 45.73
N LYS A 93 -14.28 -4.12 46.41
CA LYS A 93 -14.00 -4.10 47.87
C LYS A 93 -13.22 -2.84 48.28
N GLN A 94 -12.15 -2.51 47.55
CA GLN A 94 -11.32 -1.33 47.83
C GLN A 94 -12.02 -0.03 47.39
N TYR A 95 -12.80 -0.07 46.30
CA TYR A 95 -13.59 1.06 45.80
C TYR A 95 -14.69 1.50 46.78
N GLU A 96 -15.24 0.55 47.55
CA GLU A 96 -16.18 0.83 48.67
C GLU A 96 -15.47 1.33 49.94
N LEU A 97 -14.13 1.23 50.03
CA LEU A 97 -13.33 1.61 51.20
C LEU A 97 -12.61 2.96 51.09
N SER A 98 -12.31 3.46 49.88
CA SER A 98 -11.59 4.73 49.69
C SER A 98 -12.03 5.49 48.45
N LEU A 99 -12.15 6.82 48.60
CA LEU A 99 -12.38 7.77 47.50
C LEU A 99 -11.09 8.10 46.74
N ASP A 100 -9.90 7.81 47.29
CA ASP A 100 -8.64 7.96 46.57
C ASP A 100 -8.43 6.76 45.65
N LEU A 101 -8.76 6.96 44.38
CA LEU A 101 -8.64 5.97 43.32
C LEU A 101 -7.22 5.39 43.17
N ARG A 102 -6.17 6.11 43.60
CA ARG A 102 -4.81 5.57 43.67
C ARG A 102 -4.71 4.46 44.72
N GLN A 103 -5.23 4.69 45.93
CA GLN A 103 -5.26 3.72 47.01
C GLN A 103 -6.15 2.52 46.67
N VAL A 104 -7.25 2.74 45.94
CA VAL A 104 -8.10 1.66 45.42
C VAL A 104 -7.31 0.74 44.49
N LEU A 105 -6.62 1.30 43.50
CA LEU A 105 -5.82 0.54 42.53
C LEU A 105 -4.60 -0.13 43.18
N GLU A 106 -3.87 0.58 44.05
CA GLU A 106 -2.73 0.03 44.79
C GLU A 106 -3.18 -1.09 45.74
N GLY A 107 -4.28 -0.92 46.48
CA GLY A 107 -4.82 -1.97 47.37
C GLY A 107 -5.30 -3.21 46.63
N CYS A 108 -6.04 -3.02 45.53
CA CYS A 108 -6.56 -4.10 44.68
C CYS A 108 -5.45 -4.92 44.01
N LEU A 109 -4.41 -4.26 43.49
CA LEU A 109 -3.24 -4.95 42.94
C LEU A 109 -2.34 -5.55 44.02
N ASN A 110 -2.23 -4.93 45.20
CA ASN A 110 -1.47 -5.52 46.29
C ASN A 110 -2.12 -6.80 46.81
N GLU A 111 -3.45 -6.97 46.83
CA GLU A 111 -4.05 -8.27 47.17
C GLU A 111 -3.69 -9.35 46.12
N THR A 112 -3.90 -9.07 44.84
CA THR A 112 -3.74 -10.06 43.75
C THR A 112 -2.29 -10.39 43.37
N ILE A 113 -1.35 -9.44 43.48
CA ILE A 113 0.06 -9.65 43.12
C ILE A 113 0.90 -10.11 44.33
N TRP A 114 0.52 -9.76 45.57
CA TRP A 114 1.16 -10.30 46.76
C TRP A 114 0.90 -11.80 46.92
N GLU A 115 -0.37 -12.23 46.78
CA GLU A 115 -0.77 -13.63 46.92
C GLU A 115 -0.02 -14.57 45.95
N LYS A 116 0.24 -14.10 44.73
CA LYS A 116 0.87 -14.93 43.68
C LYS A 116 2.38 -14.77 43.54
N TYR A 117 2.96 -13.62 43.93
CA TYR A 117 4.36 -13.30 43.63
C TYR A 117 5.18 -12.75 44.82
N GLU A 118 4.57 -12.54 46.00
CA GLU A 118 5.19 -11.86 47.16
C GLU A 118 5.76 -10.46 46.85
N LEU A 119 5.24 -9.81 45.81
CA LEU A 119 5.59 -8.45 45.39
C LEU A 119 4.46 -7.47 45.71
N LYS A 120 4.83 -6.21 45.89
CA LYS A 120 3.90 -5.08 46.03
C LYS A 120 3.95 -4.19 44.79
N VAL A 121 2.92 -3.39 44.63
CA VAL A 121 2.72 -2.52 43.46
C VAL A 121 2.54 -1.07 43.92
N LYS A 122 3.21 -0.15 43.21
CA LYS A 122 3.03 1.29 43.36
C LYS A 122 2.52 1.88 42.04
N VAL A 123 1.31 2.45 42.05
CA VAL A 123 0.70 3.06 40.87
C VAL A 123 1.38 4.40 40.60
N THR A 124 1.72 4.67 39.34
CA THR A 124 2.32 5.95 38.95
C THR A 124 1.27 7.07 38.96
N ASN A 125 1.68 8.32 39.16
CA ASN A 125 0.78 9.49 39.25
C ASN A 125 0.04 9.85 37.94
N LYS A 126 0.01 8.96 36.93
CA LYS A 126 -0.65 9.15 35.63
C LYS A 126 -1.54 7.94 35.31
N TYR A 127 -2.78 8.01 35.79
CA TYR A 127 -3.87 7.11 35.40
C TYR A 127 -4.90 7.89 34.59
N HIS A 128 -5.64 7.18 33.72
CA HIS A 128 -6.78 7.71 32.97
C HIS A 128 -7.97 6.78 33.19
N CYS A 129 -9.14 7.33 33.45
CA CYS A 129 -10.35 6.54 33.68
C CYS A 129 -11.51 7.00 32.81
N ASN A 130 -12.28 6.03 32.35
CA ASN A 130 -13.40 6.20 31.43
C ASN A 130 -14.68 5.83 32.19
N MET A 131 -15.73 6.64 31.98
CA MET A 131 -17.08 6.45 32.51
C MET A 131 -18.08 6.44 31.34
N PRO A 132 -19.29 5.85 31.50
CA PRO A 132 -20.21 5.71 30.38
C PRO A 132 -20.66 7.08 29.83
N LYS A 133 -20.52 7.27 28.52
CA LYS A 133 -21.06 8.41 27.72
C LYS A 133 -20.43 9.80 27.97
N GLN A 134 -19.15 9.89 28.32
CA GLN A 134 -18.46 11.18 28.42
C GLN A 134 -17.99 11.71 27.05
N TYR A 135 -18.80 12.56 26.40
CA TYR A 135 -18.42 13.22 25.15
C TYR A 135 -17.54 14.47 25.40
N GLY A 136 -16.48 14.63 24.59
CA GLY A 136 -15.58 15.79 24.68
C GLY A 136 -16.18 17.09 24.14
N HIS A 137 -15.73 18.23 24.67
CA HIS A 137 -16.21 19.56 24.28
C HIS A 137 -15.72 19.98 22.88
N VAL A 138 -16.64 20.45 22.03
CA VAL A 138 -16.38 20.99 20.69
C VAL A 138 -16.19 22.50 20.79
N ASP A 139 -15.11 23.02 20.20
CA ASP A 139 -14.76 24.44 20.28
C ASP A 139 -14.78 25.17 18.93
N ALA A 140 -14.60 26.49 18.95
CA ALA A 140 -14.69 27.34 17.75
C ALA A 140 -13.68 26.97 16.64
N LEU A 141 -12.55 26.34 16.99
CA LEU A 141 -11.56 25.88 16.02
C LEU A 141 -12.07 24.63 15.29
N ASP A 142 -12.73 23.71 15.99
CA ASP A 142 -13.38 22.54 15.39
C ASP A 142 -14.44 22.99 14.35
N ILE A 143 -15.27 23.98 14.72
CA ILE A 143 -16.29 24.59 13.84
C ILE A 143 -15.65 25.24 12.60
N PHE A 144 -14.62 26.07 12.78
CA PHE A 144 -13.93 26.74 11.68
C PHE A 144 -13.32 25.75 10.67
N VAL A 145 -12.71 24.67 11.16
CA VAL A 145 -12.15 23.61 10.30
C VAL A 145 -13.26 22.84 9.58
N ALA A 146 -14.40 22.57 10.23
CA ALA A 146 -15.54 21.93 9.58
C ALA A 146 -16.11 22.77 8.43
N ILE A 147 -16.31 24.08 8.63
CA ILE A 147 -16.74 25.02 7.58
C ILE A 147 -15.73 25.06 6.43
N SER A 148 -14.43 25.10 6.74
CA SER A 148 -13.36 25.11 5.74
C SER A 148 -13.34 23.84 4.87
N LEU A 149 -13.52 22.67 5.48
CA LEU A 149 -13.64 21.39 4.78
C LEU A 149 -14.92 21.33 3.93
N LEU A 150 -16.05 21.84 4.43
CA LEU A 150 -17.32 21.93 3.69
C LEU A 150 -17.16 22.78 2.43
N ILE A 151 -16.50 23.96 2.53
CA ILE A 151 -16.25 24.84 1.38
C ILE A 151 -15.40 24.13 0.31
N ILE A 152 -14.35 23.40 0.72
CA ILE A 152 -13.53 22.62 -0.23
C ILE A 152 -14.37 21.54 -0.91
N LEU A 153 -15.21 20.80 -0.17
CA LEU A 153 -16.11 19.79 -0.74
C LEU A 153 -17.16 20.39 -1.69
N MET A 154 -17.69 21.58 -1.38
CA MET A 154 -18.63 22.29 -2.26
C MET A 154 -17.96 22.79 -3.53
N LEU A 155 -16.75 23.37 -3.45
CA LEU A 155 -15.96 23.73 -4.64
C LEU A 155 -15.68 22.50 -5.51
N ASN A 156 -15.35 21.37 -4.88
CA ASN A 156 -15.18 20.10 -5.57
C ASN A 156 -16.47 19.66 -6.27
N LEU A 157 -17.61 19.64 -5.57
CA LEU A 157 -18.87 19.20 -6.15
C LEU A 157 -19.35 20.13 -7.29
N ILE A 158 -19.31 21.44 -7.09
CA ILE A 158 -19.74 22.44 -8.09
C ILE A 158 -18.89 22.31 -9.36
N GLY A 159 -17.56 22.24 -9.22
CA GLY A 159 -16.68 21.99 -10.37
C GLY A 159 -17.01 20.68 -11.09
N SER A 160 -17.41 19.63 -10.36
CA SER A 160 -17.64 18.28 -10.91
C SER A 160 -18.76 18.29 -11.91
N LEU A 161 -19.79 19.03 -11.54
CA LEU A 161 -20.97 19.24 -12.33
C LEU A 161 -20.60 20.13 -13.54
N CYS A 162 -19.78 21.17 -13.37
CA CYS A 162 -19.31 22.01 -14.48
C CYS A 162 -18.51 21.26 -15.56
N ASP A 163 -17.70 20.25 -15.24
CA ASP A 163 -17.05 19.41 -16.27
C ASP A 163 -17.95 18.26 -16.77
N ALA A 164 -18.74 17.64 -15.91
CA ALA A 164 -19.62 16.53 -16.29
C ALA A 164 -20.77 16.96 -17.20
N PHE A 165 -21.30 18.18 -17.02
CA PHE A 165 -22.34 18.75 -17.89
C PHE A 165 -21.80 19.38 -19.18
N ARG A 166 -20.48 19.48 -19.36
CA ARG A 166 -19.87 19.98 -20.61
C ARG A 166 -19.51 18.82 -21.56
N GLY A 167 -20.28 18.69 -22.63
CA GLY A 167 -20.00 17.75 -23.72
C GLY A 167 -18.69 18.07 -24.44
N THR A 168 -18.03 17.06 -25.01
CA THR A 168 -16.64 17.10 -25.52
C THR A 168 -16.38 17.95 -26.77
N ASN A 169 -17.34 18.77 -27.20
CA ASN A 169 -17.27 19.51 -28.48
C ASN A 169 -16.99 21.02 -28.34
N ASP A 170 -17.18 21.63 -27.17
CA ASP A 170 -16.81 23.04 -26.98
C ASP A 170 -15.32 23.18 -26.64
N LYS A 171 -14.54 23.67 -27.61
CA LYS A 171 -13.09 23.88 -27.50
C LYS A 171 -12.68 25.26 -26.99
N ASN A 172 -13.62 26.20 -26.77
CA ASN A 172 -13.29 27.62 -26.61
C ASN A 172 -13.54 28.22 -25.21
N SER A 173 -13.99 27.44 -24.21
CA SER A 173 -14.41 27.97 -22.88
C SER A 173 -13.52 27.57 -21.69
N ASP A 174 -12.20 27.51 -21.92
CA ASP A 174 -11.10 27.09 -21.01
C ASP A 174 -10.78 28.10 -19.88
N LYS A 175 -11.79 28.67 -19.21
CA LYS A 175 -11.64 29.87 -18.34
C LYS A 175 -12.45 29.89 -17.02
N SER A 176 -13.07 28.80 -16.58
CA SER A 176 -13.73 28.77 -15.25
C SER A 176 -12.77 28.27 -14.17
N MET A 177 -12.55 29.03 -13.09
CA MET A 177 -11.72 28.56 -11.97
C MET A 177 -12.30 27.33 -11.26
N LEU A 178 -13.62 27.13 -11.31
CA LEU A 178 -14.29 25.94 -10.77
C LEU A 178 -13.86 24.64 -11.48
N HIS A 179 -13.35 24.74 -12.70
CA HIS A 179 -12.78 23.61 -13.43
C HIS A 179 -11.55 23.02 -12.72
N TYR A 180 -10.80 23.82 -11.95
CA TYR A 180 -9.62 23.35 -11.23
C TYR A 180 -9.92 22.40 -10.05
N PHE A 181 -11.18 22.26 -9.62
CA PHE A 181 -11.48 21.95 -8.21
C PHE A 181 -11.99 20.54 -7.83
N SER A 182 -12.21 19.57 -8.70
CA SER A 182 -13.43 18.73 -8.61
C SER A 182 -13.28 17.16 -8.70
N ILE A 183 -14.19 16.38 -9.35
CA ILE A 183 -14.24 14.90 -9.40
C ILE A 183 -13.93 14.22 -10.76
N ARG A 184 -14.00 14.86 -11.95
CA ARG A 184 -13.86 14.18 -13.29
C ARG A 184 -12.81 14.78 -14.26
N GLN A 185 -12.03 15.79 -13.85
CA GLN A 185 -11.09 16.53 -14.71
C GLN A 185 -9.62 16.77 -14.31
N ASN A 186 -9.11 17.02 -13.05
CA ASN A 186 -8.15 16.25 -12.13
C ASN A 186 -8.82 14.92 -11.75
N TRP A 187 -9.80 14.58 -12.57
CA TRP A 187 -9.91 13.35 -13.32
C TRP A 187 -9.62 13.38 -14.92
N ARG A 188 -8.47 13.91 -15.49
CA ARG A 188 -7.79 13.57 -16.84
C ARG A 188 -6.24 13.18 -17.21
N ILE A 189 -4.96 12.99 -16.72
CA ILE A 189 -3.83 13.29 -15.72
C ILE A 189 -3.70 12.69 -14.26
N LEU A 190 -4.15 11.48 -13.92
CA LEU A 190 -3.63 10.70 -12.75
C LEU A 190 -3.68 9.15 -12.92
N TRP A 191 -3.65 8.67 -14.16
CA TRP A 191 -3.22 7.33 -14.60
C TRP A 191 -2.44 7.61 -15.92
N PRO A 192 -1.58 6.71 -16.42
CA PRO A 192 -0.54 7.05 -17.43
C PRO A 192 -0.95 7.37 -18.86
N LEU A 193 -1.33 8.63 -19.12
CA LEU A 193 -1.41 9.18 -20.49
C LEU A 193 -0.74 10.55 -20.66
N GLY A 194 0.31 10.82 -19.89
CA GLY A 194 1.05 12.08 -19.95
C GLY A 194 2.32 11.93 -20.77
N GLU A 195 2.29 12.42 -22.00
CA GLU A 195 3.51 12.77 -22.72
C GLU A 195 4.03 14.10 -22.17
N GLU A 196 5.07 14.07 -21.34
CA GLU A 196 5.71 15.30 -20.85
C GLU A 196 6.32 16.09 -22.01
N SER A 197 6.08 17.40 -22.07
CA SER A 197 6.41 18.22 -23.24
C SER A 197 7.91 18.25 -23.57
N ASP A 198 8.80 18.31 -22.57
CA ASP A 198 10.24 18.15 -22.78
C ASP A 198 10.62 16.65 -22.78
N PRO A 199 11.21 16.10 -23.87
CA PRO A 199 11.59 14.68 -23.96
C PRO A 199 12.64 14.25 -22.93
N ARG A 200 13.31 15.19 -22.26
CA ARG A 200 14.27 14.93 -21.18
C ARG A 200 13.59 14.63 -19.85
N LEU A 201 12.46 15.27 -19.55
CA LEU A 201 11.64 14.92 -18.36
C LEU A 201 11.19 13.45 -18.44
N ARG A 202 10.84 12.98 -19.64
CA ARG A 202 10.41 11.59 -19.92
C ARG A 202 11.45 10.51 -19.54
N ARG A 203 12.71 10.86 -19.26
CA ARG A 203 13.74 9.91 -18.77
C ARG A 203 13.67 9.62 -17.28
N LEU A 204 12.87 10.37 -16.51
CA LEU A 204 12.79 10.21 -15.05
C LEU A 204 11.87 9.06 -14.59
N LYS A 205 11.35 8.25 -15.53
CA LYS A 205 10.25 7.30 -15.27
C LYS A 205 10.52 6.27 -14.17
N GLY A 206 11.73 5.71 -14.08
CA GLY A 206 12.06 4.71 -13.04
C GLY A 206 12.12 5.28 -11.61
N PHE A 207 12.26 6.59 -11.42
CA PHE A 207 12.12 7.20 -10.08
C PHE A 207 10.70 7.06 -9.53
N HIS A 208 9.72 6.84 -10.39
CA HIS A 208 8.38 6.55 -9.92
C HIS A 208 8.28 5.13 -9.37
N GLY A 209 8.83 4.12 -10.05
CA GLY A 209 8.97 2.77 -9.50
C GLY A 209 9.69 2.76 -8.16
N ILE A 210 10.82 3.46 -8.06
CA ILE A 210 11.56 3.56 -6.79
C ILE A 210 10.71 4.20 -5.69
N LYS A 211 10.07 5.35 -5.96
CA LYS A 211 9.10 5.98 -5.03
C LYS A 211 7.83 5.15 -4.80
N ALA A 212 7.62 4.06 -5.55
CA ALA A 212 6.55 3.09 -5.40
C ALA A 212 6.92 1.91 -4.49
N ILE A 213 8.20 1.54 -4.51
CA ILE A 213 8.75 0.43 -3.73
C ILE A 213 9.10 0.90 -2.30
N THR A 214 9.26 2.21 -2.04
CA THR A 214 9.85 2.72 -0.78
C THR A 214 8.91 3.27 0.29
N MET A 215 7.81 3.98 -0.04
CA MET A 215 6.82 4.47 0.97
C MET A 215 5.96 3.32 1.53
N LEU A 216 6.46 2.09 1.37
CA LEU A 216 5.69 0.88 1.20
C LEU A 216 5.95 -0.07 2.37
N PHE A 217 7.19 -0.56 2.41
CA PHE A 217 7.80 -1.13 3.60
C PHE A 217 7.81 -0.11 4.75
N LEU A 218 7.76 1.20 4.44
CA LEU A 218 7.52 2.24 5.44
C LEU A 218 6.14 2.12 6.12
N ILE A 219 5.06 1.78 5.40
CA ILE A 219 3.82 1.34 6.07
C ILE A 219 4.09 0.05 6.77
N ASN A 220 4.55 -0.95 6.04
CA ASN A 220 4.37 -2.33 6.48
C ASN A 220 5.05 -2.51 7.85
N ALA A 221 6.20 -1.86 8.06
CA ALA A 221 6.84 -1.65 9.35
C ALA A 221 6.03 -0.78 10.34
N HIS A 222 5.64 0.45 10.00
CA HIS A 222 4.89 1.32 10.93
C HIS A 222 3.52 0.74 11.38
N GLY A 223 2.82 0.04 10.49
CA GLY A 223 1.57 -0.68 10.76
C GLY A 223 1.77 -2.02 11.47
N ALA A 224 3.00 -2.56 11.50
CA ALA A 224 3.35 -3.66 12.38
C ALA A 224 3.46 -3.22 13.84
N MET A 225 3.92 -1.98 14.09
CA MET A 225 4.27 -1.50 15.42
C MET A 225 3.16 -1.71 16.47
N PRO A 226 1.86 -1.38 16.23
CA PRO A 226 0.81 -1.65 17.20
C PRO A 226 0.69 -3.10 17.67
N TYR A 227 0.91 -4.06 16.76
CA TYR A 227 0.84 -5.51 17.03
C TYR A 227 2.04 -6.04 17.83
N ILE A 228 3.02 -5.16 18.13
CA ILE A 228 4.12 -5.41 19.06
C ILE A 228 4.16 -4.43 20.25
N THR A 229 3.20 -3.49 20.35
CA THR A 229 3.14 -2.48 21.44
C THR A 229 2.40 -2.99 22.68
N PHE A 230 1.19 -3.53 22.51
CA PHE A 230 0.30 -3.93 23.61
C PHE A 230 -0.04 -5.42 23.46
N VAL A 231 0.84 -6.26 24.01
CA VAL A 231 0.90 -7.70 23.70
C VAL A 231 0.72 -8.56 24.95
N ASN A 232 -0.12 -9.61 24.86
CA ASN A 232 -0.33 -10.54 25.98
C ASN A 232 0.81 -11.58 26.15
N ASN A 233 1.72 -11.67 25.19
CA ASN A 233 2.82 -12.63 25.15
C ASN A 233 4.18 -11.96 24.83
N THR A 234 4.61 -11.04 25.69
CA THR A 234 5.83 -10.20 25.50
C THR A 234 7.07 -10.97 25.06
N GLN A 235 7.31 -12.17 25.60
CA GLN A 235 8.48 -13.01 25.28
C GLN A 235 8.64 -13.27 23.77
N PHE A 236 7.52 -13.35 23.03
CA PHE A 236 7.58 -13.53 21.58
C PHE A 236 8.25 -12.34 20.88
N VAL A 237 7.94 -11.12 21.30
CA VAL A 237 8.50 -9.88 20.73
C VAL A 237 9.96 -9.71 21.15
N GLU A 238 10.31 -10.06 22.39
CA GLU A 238 11.69 -10.04 22.89
C GLU A 238 12.57 -11.01 22.08
N ASN A 239 12.14 -12.27 21.95
CA ASN A 239 12.85 -13.28 21.17
C ASN A 239 12.97 -12.91 19.68
N SER A 240 12.02 -12.13 19.13
CA SER A 240 12.03 -11.72 17.71
C SER A 240 13.21 -10.81 17.34
N TYR A 241 13.90 -10.19 18.30
CA TYR A 241 15.12 -9.45 18.02
C TYR A 241 16.33 -10.34 17.67
N SER A 242 16.21 -11.67 17.80
CA SER A 242 17.20 -12.64 17.28
C SER A 242 17.01 -12.96 15.78
N ASP A 243 15.85 -12.63 15.19
CA ASP A 243 15.52 -12.98 13.80
C ASP A 243 16.19 -12.03 12.77
N LEU A 244 17.14 -12.57 12.01
CA LEU A 244 17.83 -11.88 10.90
C LEU A 244 16.90 -11.25 9.85
N ILE A 245 15.66 -11.74 9.73
CA ILE A 245 14.64 -11.25 8.78
C ILE A 245 14.06 -9.90 9.21
N ILE A 246 14.05 -9.58 10.51
CA ILE A 246 13.36 -8.41 11.06
C ILE A 246 14.20 -7.13 10.96
N TYR A 247 15.54 -7.22 11.00
CA TYR A 247 16.43 -6.04 10.99
C TYR A 247 16.26 -5.07 9.79
N PRO A 248 15.99 -5.50 8.54
CA PRO A 248 15.67 -4.60 7.43
C PRO A 248 14.42 -3.74 7.65
N PHE A 249 13.41 -4.27 8.36
CA PHE A 249 12.16 -3.55 8.65
C PHE A 249 12.32 -2.61 9.84
N MET A 250 13.12 -3.00 10.83
CA MET A 250 13.46 -2.16 11.97
C MET A 250 14.43 -1.01 11.63
N ASN A 251 15.04 -0.99 10.44
CA ASN A 251 16.00 0.02 10.01
C ASN A 251 15.48 0.92 8.87
N GLY A 252 14.74 1.97 9.23
CA GLY A 252 14.13 2.92 8.28
C GLY A 252 15.09 3.77 7.42
N ALA A 253 16.41 3.66 7.61
CA ALA A 253 17.41 4.51 6.94
C ALA A 253 17.43 4.40 5.41
N LEU A 254 16.99 3.27 4.84
CA LEU A 254 16.91 3.07 3.38
C LEU A 254 15.90 4.03 2.72
N VAL A 255 14.78 4.29 3.40
CA VAL A 255 13.66 5.08 2.86
C VAL A 255 13.97 6.57 2.92
N THR A 256 14.44 7.07 4.07
CA THR A 256 14.71 8.50 4.29
C THR A 256 15.81 9.03 3.37
N ARG A 257 16.91 8.26 3.21
CA ARG A 257 18.01 8.57 2.28
C ARG A 257 17.52 8.67 0.83
N THR A 258 16.66 7.74 0.41
CA THR A 258 16.10 7.72 -0.94
C THR A 258 15.34 9.00 -1.27
N TYR A 259 14.48 9.50 -0.39
CA TYR A 259 13.67 10.68 -0.69
C TYR A 259 14.48 11.99 -0.81
N VAL A 260 15.44 12.23 0.09
CA VAL A 260 16.26 13.46 0.08
C VAL A 260 17.11 13.57 -1.19
N ILE A 261 17.77 12.48 -1.60
CA ILE A 261 18.58 12.45 -2.84
C ILE A 261 17.71 12.83 -4.06
N VAL A 262 16.49 12.30 -4.15
CA VAL A 262 15.61 12.55 -5.31
C VAL A 262 14.99 13.95 -5.31
N SER A 263 14.78 14.57 -4.15
CA SER A 263 14.28 15.96 -4.06
C SER A 263 15.31 16.96 -4.58
N ALA A 264 16.54 16.89 -4.08
CA ALA A 264 17.65 17.75 -4.52
C ALA A 264 18.03 17.51 -5.99
N PHE A 265 17.94 16.26 -6.47
CA PHE A 265 18.04 15.91 -7.88
C PHE A 265 17.00 16.65 -8.75
N LEU A 266 15.71 16.55 -8.41
CA LEU A 266 14.62 17.13 -9.20
C LEU A 266 14.68 18.65 -9.24
N LEU A 267 15.02 19.30 -8.12
CA LEU A 267 15.24 20.75 -8.06
C LEU A 267 16.38 21.15 -9.00
N THR A 268 17.55 20.55 -8.83
CA THR A 268 18.76 20.82 -9.64
C THR A 268 18.45 20.73 -11.12
N TYR A 269 17.84 19.62 -11.52
CA TYR A 269 17.55 19.28 -12.89
C TYR A 269 16.47 20.17 -13.51
N SER A 270 15.36 20.40 -12.81
CA SER A 270 14.31 21.32 -13.28
C SER A 270 14.83 22.76 -13.39
N LEU A 271 15.70 23.19 -12.48
CA LEU A 271 16.34 24.50 -12.55
C LEU A 271 17.32 24.59 -13.73
N GLN A 272 18.08 23.53 -14.05
CA GLN A 272 18.92 23.54 -15.25
C GLN A 272 18.08 23.55 -16.54
N LEU A 273 16.95 22.81 -16.60
CA LEU A 273 16.02 22.87 -17.74
C LEU A 273 15.36 24.25 -17.88
N PHE A 274 14.98 24.87 -16.77
CA PHE A 274 14.48 26.25 -16.73
C PHE A 274 15.55 27.24 -17.23
N SER A 275 16.82 27.01 -16.88
CA SER A 275 17.95 27.87 -17.25
C SER A 275 18.25 27.96 -18.76
N GLU A 276 17.73 27.03 -19.55
CA GLU A 276 17.84 27.08 -21.02
C GLU A 276 16.82 27.99 -21.68
N LYS A 277 15.73 28.30 -20.99
CA LYS A 277 14.63 29.13 -21.49
C LYS A 277 14.52 30.47 -20.77
N ASN A 278 15.14 30.60 -19.59
CA ASN A 278 15.07 31.78 -18.72
C ASN A 278 16.40 31.96 -17.96
N PRO A 279 16.95 33.17 -17.82
CA PRO A 279 18.19 33.40 -17.06
C PRO A 279 18.01 33.13 -15.57
N ILE A 280 18.99 32.47 -14.91
CA ILE A 280 18.96 32.25 -13.46
C ILE A 280 19.30 33.55 -12.72
N ASN A 281 18.33 34.10 -11.97
CA ASN A 281 18.48 35.27 -11.11
C ASN A 281 18.04 34.98 -9.67
N TRP A 282 18.53 35.75 -8.68
CA TRP A 282 18.16 35.56 -7.27
C TRP A 282 16.66 35.74 -7.01
N SER A 283 15.95 36.52 -7.84
CA SER A 283 14.48 36.64 -7.81
C SER A 283 13.71 35.35 -8.15
N ILE A 284 14.40 34.29 -8.59
CA ILE A 284 13.84 32.93 -8.73
C ILE A 284 13.70 32.25 -7.37
N LEU A 285 14.62 32.48 -6.43
CA LEU A 285 14.65 31.86 -5.10
C LEU A 285 13.29 31.96 -4.37
N PRO A 286 12.73 33.17 -4.12
CA PRO A 286 11.43 33.29 -3.46
C PRO A 286 10.28 32.74 -4.33
N LYS A 287 10.33 32.86 -5.66
CA LYS A 287 9.29 32.33 -6.56
C LYS A 287 9.21 30.80 -6.53
N TRP A 288 10.34 30.11 -6.52
CA TRP A 288 10.39 28.64 -6.49
C TRP A 288 10.11 28.09 -5.09
N ILE A 289 10.54 28.78 -4.04
CA ILE A 289 10.12 28.48 -2.66
C ILE A 289 8.61 28.69 -2.51
N LEU A 290 8.03 29.79 -3.01
CA LEU A 290 6.59 30.04 -2.97
C LEU A 290 5.81 29.01 -3.78
N MET A 291 6.24 28.65 -5.00
CA MET A 291 5.62 27.58 -5.78
C MET A 291 5.73 26.21 -5.10
N ARG A 292 6.77 25.96 -4.30
CA ARG A 292 6.87 24.77 -3.44
C ARG A 292 5.90 24.86 -2.26
N ILE A 293 5.81 26.00 -1.58
CA ILE A 293 4.91 26.25 -0.46
C ILE A 293 3.44 26.12 -0.91
N ILE A 294 3.01 26.79 -1.97
CA ILE A 294 1.65 26.70 -2.53
C ILE A 294 1.32 25.27 -2.96
N ARG A 295 2.31 24.47 -3.39
CA ARG A 295 2.11 23.08 -3.81
C ARG A 295 2.05 22.08 -2.65
N LEU A 296 2.71 22.34 -1.53
CA LEU A 296 2.82 21.39 -0.41
C LEU A 296 1.93 21.77 0.78
N THR A 297 1.87 23.05 1.11
CA THR A 297 1.31 23.58 2.35
C THR A 297 -0.21 23.51 2.43
N PRO A 298 -1.02 23.75 1.36
CA PRO A 298 -2.47 23.65 1.47
C PRO A 298 -2.94 22.26 1.92
N THR A 299 -2.38 21.18 1.35
CA THR A 299 -2.72 19.81 1.75
C THR A 299 -2.18 19.45 3.13
N TYR A 300 -1.04 20.04 3.54
CA TYR A 300 -0.46 19.85 4.88
C TYR A 300 -1.32 20.55 5.95
N ALA A 301 -1.69 21.81 5.71
CA ALA A 301 -2.53 22.61 6.59
C ALA A 301 -3.90 21.98 6.82
N VAL A 302 -4.54 21.45 5.78
CA VAL A 302 -5.84 20.74 5.88
C VAL A 302 -5.78 19.56 6.85
N VAL A 303 -4.67 18.82 6.91
CA VAL A 303 -4.61 17.62 7.75
C VAL A 303 -3.98 17.87 9.11
N LEU A 304 -3.11 18.88 9.22
CA LEU A 304 -2.75 19.47 10.51
C LEU A 304 -4.01 20.04 11.22
N ALA A 305 -4.91 20.67 10.47
CA ALA A 305 -6.21 21.14 10.94
C ALA A 305 -7.10 19.97 11.40
N TRP A 306 -7.13 18.85 10.68
CA TRP A 306 -7.85 17.64 11.12
C TRP A 306 -7.24 17.01 12.39
N SER A 307 -5.91 16.85 12.46
CA SER A 307 -5.20 16.30 13.63
C SER A 307 -5.41 17.16 14.89
N MET A 308 -5.44 18.50 14.75
CA MET A 308 -5.68 19.38 15.90
C MET A 308 -7.16 19.41 16.32
N THR A 309 -8.11 19.20 15.40
CA THR A 309 -9.56 19.31 15.69
C THR A 309 -10.24 17.94 15.81
N TRP A 310 -10.73 17.41 14.69
CA TRP A 310 -11.71 16.32 14.65
C TRP A 310 -11.14 14.93 14.97
N ALA A 311 -9.83 14.73 14.89
CA ALA A 311 -9.21 13.42 15.13
C ALA A 311 -9.48 12.84 16.53
N ARG A 312 -9.60 13.69 17.57
CA ARG A 312 -9.84 13.28 18.97
C ARG A 312 -11.22 12.64 19.22
N PHE A 313 -12.19 12.86 18.32
CA PHE A 313 -13.59 12.47 18.48
C PHE A 313 -13.99 11.22 17.66
N LEU A 314 -13.04 10.53 17.02
CA LEU A 314 -13.33 9.47 16.02
C LEU A 314 -13.58 8.06 16.59
N GLY A 315 -13.44 7.86 17.90
CA GLY A 315 -13.55 6.56 18.54
C GLY A 315 -13.34 6.66 20.06
N ASP A 316 -13.23 5.50 20.70
CA ASP A 316 -12.95 5.33 22.13
C ASP A 316 -12.21 4.00 22.36
N GLY A 317 -11.69 3.76 23.56
CA GLY A 317 -11.03 2.52 23.97
C GLY A 317 -9.95 2.73 25.05
N PRO A 318 -9.45 1.65 25.67
CA PRO A 318 -8.42 1.68 26.73
C PRO A 318 -7.18 2.52 26.40
N HIS A 319 -6.84 2.69 25.12
CA HIS A 319 -5.64 3.40 24.67
C HIS A 319 -5.95 4.68 23.88
N TRP A 320 -7.22 5.07 23.75
CA TRP A 320 -7.65 6.22 22.94
C TRP A 320 -7.02 7.54 23.39
N HIS A 321 -6.92 7.77 24.71
CA HIS A 321 -6.27 8.96 25.26
C HIS A 321 -4.79 9.08 24.80
N ARG A 322 -4.04 7.97 24.86
CA ARG A 322 -2.62 7.92 24.45
C ARG A 322 -2.43 8.06 22.94
N ALA A 323 -3.42 7.58 22.16
CA ALA A 323 -3.39 7.62 20.70
C ALA A 323 -3.79 8.98 20.12
N ALA A 324 -4.96 9.49 20.49
CA ALA A 324 -5.66 10.58 19.79
C ALA A 324 -5.62 11.92 20.54
N VAL A 325 -5.88 11.91 21.85
CA VAL A 325 -6.04 13.13 22.66
C VAL A 325 -4.71 13.88 22.77
N ILE A 326 -3.63 13.16 23.15
CA ILE A 326 -2.28 13.74 23.27
C ILE A 326 -1.75 14.27 21.92
N GLU A 327 -2.12 13.68 20.77
CA GLU A 327 -1.76 14.23 19.45
C GLU A 327 -2.52 15.54 19.16
N SER A 328 -3.83 15.59 19.45
CA SER A 328 -4.65 16.80 19.24
C SER A 328 -4.19 17.98 20.09
N GLU A 329 -3.96 17.78 21.38
CA GLU A 329 -3.45 18.81 22.29
C GLU A 329 -2.09 19.37 21.82
N HIS A 330 -1.18 18.47 21.46
CA HIS A 330 0.13 18.86 20.94
C HIS A 330 0.02 19.57 19.58
N CYS A 331 -0.89 19.19 18.69
CA CYS A 331 -1.11 19.92 17.45
C CYS A 331 -1.75 21.30 17.67
N ARG A 332 -2.70 21.45 18.60
CA ARG A 332 -3.31 22.74 18.96
C ARG A 332 -2.27 23.74 19.50
N ARG A 333 -1.26 23.26 20.23
CA ARG A 333 -0.12 24.06 20.71
C ARG A 333 0.93 24.36 19.62
N ASP A 334 1.22 23.39 18.75
CA ASP A 334 2.44 23.38 17.95
C ASP A 334 2.24 23.62 16.43
N TRP A 335 1.00 23.75 15.93
CA TRP A 335 0.66 23.81 14.49
C TRP A 335 1.46 24.84 13.67
N TRP A 336 1.76 26.01 14.23
CA TRP A 336 2.49 27.06 13.53
C TRP A 336 3.92 26.60 13.17
N ARG A 337 4.55 25.73 13.97
CA ARG A 337 5.87 25.14 13.70
C ARG A 337 5.87 24.22 12.49
N HIS A 338 4.72 23.60 12.21
CA HIS A 338 4.51 22.72 11.06
C HIS A 338 4.37 23.56 9.79
N LEU A 339 3.53 24.60 9.79
CA LEU A 339 3.40 25.50 8.62
C LEU A 339 4.69 26.29 8.30
N LEU A 340 5.50 26.60 9.31
CA LEU A 340 6.82 27.22 9.15
C LEU A 340 7.95 26.24 8.78
N TYR A 341 7.69 24.93 8.70
CA TYR A 341 8.69 23.90 8.38
C TYR A 341 9.89 23.88 9.34
N ILE A 342 9.64 24.02 10.65
CA ILE A 342 10.67 23.99 11.74
C ILE A 342 10.42 22.92 12.80
N ASN A 343 9.32 22.16 12.71
CA ASN A 343 8.94 21.12 13.67
C ASN A 343 9.98 19.99 13.85
N ASN A 344 10.94 19.82 12.94
CA ASN A 344 12.03 18.86 13.08
C ASN A 344 13.22 19.32 13.95
N TYR A 345 13.25 20.57 14.41
CA TYR A 345 14.27 21.07 15.34
C TYR A 345 13.79 21.14 16.80
N ILE A 346 12.51 20.86 17.06
CA ILE A 346 11.89 20.98 18.37
C ILE A 346 11.48 19.59 18.86
N ASN A 347 11.68 19.31 20.15
CA ASN A 347 11.46 17.99 20.77
C ASN A 347 10.16 18.00 21.62
N GLY A 348 9.72 16.82 22.06
CA GLY A 348 8.59 16.68 23.01
C GLY A 348 7.18 16.90 22.45
N SER A 349 7.03 17.15 21.15
CA SER A 349 5.70 17.16 20.51
C SER A 349 5.33 15.78 19.96
N HIS A 350 4.07 15.40 20.15
CA HIS A 350 3.45 14.23 19.52
C HIS A 350 2.56 14.62 18.32
N CYS A 351 2.54 15.91 17.94
CA CYS A 351 1.77 16.36 16.78
C CYS A 351 2.37 15.78 15.50
N ASN A 352 1.59 14.99 14.77
CA ASN A 352 1.91 14.48 13.43
C ASN A 352 3.39 14.13 13.25
N ILE A 353 3.85 13.14 14.03
CA ILE A 353 5.26 12.74 14.14
C ILE A 353 5.94 12.56 12.77
N PRO A 354 5.32 11.94 11.74
CA PRO A 354 5.86 11.89 10.37
C PRO A 354 6.37 13.22 9.79
N ALA A 355 5.73 14.34 10.11
CA ALA A 355 5.95 15.60 9.40
C ALA A 355 7.35 16.22 9.57
N TRP A 356 8.25 15.64 10.36
CA TRP A 356 9.64 16.08 10.47
C TRP A 356 10.37 16.07 9.11
N TYR A 357 10.10 15.08 8.25
CA TYR A 357 10.78 14.95 6.96
C TYR A 357 10.43 16.10 6.02
N LEU A 358 9.18 16.60 6.07
CA LEU A 358 8.74 17.67 5.17
C LEU A 358 9.40 19.01 5.52
N ALA A 359 9.70 19.23 6.80
CA ALA A 359 10.56 20.31 7.26
C ALA A 359 12.00 20.12 6.75
N ALA A 360 12.61 18.95 7.01
CA ALA A 360 13.97 18.63 6.57
C ALA A 360 14.17 18.79 5.06
N ASP A 361 13.24 18.27 4.24
CA ASP A 361 13.28 18.35 2.78
C ASP A 361 13.05 19.79 2.27
N THR A 362 12.20 20.58 2.94
CA THR A 362 11.99 21.98 2.53
C THR A 362 13.20 22.86 2.91
N GLN A 363 13.82 22.62 4.07
CA GLN A 363 15.10 23.22 4.45
C GLN A 363 16.22 22.86 3.47
N LEU A 364 16.35 21.58 3.12
CA LEU A 364 17.36 21.09 2.17
C LEU A 364 17.09 21.53 0.72
N TYR A 365 15.83 21.73 0.33
CA TYR A 365 15.45 22.34 -0.95
C TYR A 365 15.85 23.82 -1.01
N CYS A 366 15.60 24.59 0.05
CA CYS A 366 16.05 25.98 0.14
C CYS A 366 17.58 26.07 0.08
N LEU A 367 18.29 25.23 0.85
CA LEU A 367 19.75 25.11 0.82
C LEU A 367 20.26 24.77 -0.59
N ALA A 368 19.70 23.74 -1.23
CA ALA A 368 20.06 23.35 -2.60
C ALA A 368 19.81 24.48 -3.61
N LEU A 369 18.69 25.20 -3.51
CA LEU A 369 18.37 26.29 -4.42
C LEU A 369 19.34 27.48 -4.25
N VAL A 370 19.71 27.80 -3.01
CA VAL A 370 20.77 28.79 -2.70
C VAL A 370 22.12 28.33 -3.27
N ILE A 371 22.52 27.07 -3.07
CA ILE A 371 23.76 26.50 -3.64
C ILE A 371 23.77 26.63 -5.16
N LEU A 372 22.67 26.28 -5.84
CA LEU A 372 22.59 26.25 -7.31
C LEU A 372 22.60 27.64 -7.95
N ILE A 373 22.03 28.65 -7.27
CA ILE A 373 21.97 30.05 -7.73
C ILE A 373 23.29 30.80 -7.44
N SER A 374 23.93 30.52 -6.30
CA SER A 374 25.22 31.10 -5.91
C SER A 374 26.40 30.48 -6.66
N SER A 375 26.55 29.15 -6.62
CA SER A 375 27.61 28.44 -7.34
C SER A 375 27.23 28.32 -8.83
N ARG A 376 27.55 29.36 -9.60
CA ARG A 376 27.27 29.39 -11.06
C ARG A 376 28.34 28.68 -11.89
N SER A 377 29.61 28.83 -11.53
CA SER A 377 30.72 28.22 -12.28
C SER A 377 30.93 26.75 -11.90
N THR A 378 31.41 25.94 -12.85
CA THR A 378 31.69 24.51 -12.63
C THR A 378 32.75 24.27 -11.56
N ARG A 379 33.71 25.20 -11.39
CA ARG A 379 34.73 25.15 -10.32
C ARG A 379 34.09 25.41 -8.95
N ALA A 380 33.28 26.46 -8.82
CA ALA A 380 32.56 26.76 -7.58
C ALA A 380 31.58 25.64 -7.19
N ARG A 381 30.82 25.09 -8.15
CA ARG A 381 29.91 23.95 -7.94
C ARG A 381 30.65 22.75 -7.35
N LYS A 382 31.80 22.38 -7.92
CA LYS A 382 32.63 21.27 -7.39
C LYS A 382 33.11 21.57 -5.96
N LEU A 383 33.71 22.73 -5.73
CA LEU A 383 34.27 23.10 -4.42
C LEU A 383 33.19 23.13 -3.32
N VAL A 384 32.05 23.77 -3.56
CA VAL A 384 30.95 23.85 -2.58
C VAL A 384 30.36 22.47 -2.28
N LEU A 385 30.18 21.61 -3.29
CA LEU A 385 29.69 20.24 -3.08
C LEU A 385 30.71 19.36 -2.34
N SER A 386 32.02 19.52 -2.61
CA SER A 386 33.07 18.81 -1.85
C SER A 386 33.14 19.23 -0.38
N MET A 387 33.01 20.53 -0.07
CA MET A 387 32.95 21.00 1.31
C MET A 387 31.70 20.46 2.03
N LEU A 388 30.52 20.52 1.39
CA LEU A 388 29.28 20.01 1.96
C LEU A 388 29.25 18.49 2.09
N PHE A 389 30.00 17.75 1.25
CA PHE A 389 30.21 16.31 1.42
C PHE A 389 30.98 16.01 2.71
N ILE A 390 32.10 16.70 2.95
CA ILE A 390 32.91 16.54 4.17
C ILE A 390 32.09 16.92 5.42
N ILE A 391 31.41 18.06 5.39
CA ILE A 391 30.51 18.51 6.46
C ILE A 391 29.40 17.46 6.71
N GLY A 392 28.83 16.88 5.65
CA GLY A 392 27.81 15.84 5.73
C GLY A 392 28.29 14.48 6.25
N LEU A 393 29.61 14.21 6.26
CA LEU A 393 30.21 13.05 6.93
C LEU A 393 30.46 13.33 8.41
N ILE A 394 30.96 14.53 8.73
CA ILE A 394 31.37 14.90 10.10
C ILE A 394 30.16 15.11 11.01
N ILE A 395 29.08 15.75 10.53
CA ILE A 395 27.92 16.10 11.37
C ILE A 395 27.28 14.87 12.06
N PRO A 396 26.93 13.77 11.36
CA PRO A 396 26.35 12.59 12.02
C PRO A 396 27.33 11.91 12.99
N ALA A 397 28.63 11.89 12.67
CA ALA A 397 29.65 11.31 13.55
C ALA A 397 29.88 12.14 14.81
N ALA A 398 29.81 13.47 14.71
CA ALA A 398 29.90 14.39 15.85
C ALA A 398 28.73 14.19 16.82
N HIS A 399 27.49 14.05 16.33
CA HIS A 399 26.35 13.74 17.20
C HIS A 399 26.49 12.38 17.90
N ILE A 400 27.00 11.34 17.22
CA ILE A 400 27.29 10.04 17.85
C ILE A 400 28.34 10.20 18.97
N TYR A 401 29.39 10.97 18.72
CA TYR A 401 30.49 11.18 19.67
C TYR A 401 30.09 12.02 20.89
N PHE A 402 29.40 13.14 20.70
CA PHE A 402 29.08 14.08 21.79
C PHE A 402 27.82 13.72 22.59
N GLU A 403 26.88 12.94 22.03
CA GLU A 403 25.60 12.61 22.66
C GLU A 403 25.43 11.09 22.95
N ASP A 404 26.50 10.28 22.84
CA ASP A 404 26.52 8.80 22.97
C ASP A 404 25.43 8.05 22.15
N LEU A 405 25.11 8.56 20.97
CA LEU A 405 23.96 8.06 20.20
C LEU A 405 24.25 6.74 19.46
N GLN A 406 23.17 6.05 19.08
CA GLN A 406 23.23 4.97 18.11
C GLN A 406 23.34 5.54 16.68
N PRO A 407 23.88 4.80 15.70
CA PRO A 407 24.03 5.31 14.33
C PRO A 407 22.69 5.41 13.55
N PHE A 408 21.63 4.81 14.07
CA PHE A 408 20.24 4.93 13.64
C PHE A 408 19.33 4.70 14.86
N PRO A 409 18.10 5.25 14.90
CA PRO A 409 17.18 5.01 16.01
C PRO A 409 16.81 3.52 16.07
N ILE A 410 16.91 2.91 17.25
CA ILE A 410 16.61 1.49 17.44
C ILE A 410 15.17 1.33 17.96
N THR A 411 14.43 0.48 17.25
CA THR A 411 13.03 0.14 17.48
C THR A 411 12.90 -0.85 18.65
N SER A 412 13.28 -0.41 19.86
CA SER A 412 13.12 -1.18 21.09
C SER A 412 11.70 -1.06 21.67
N PRO A 413 11.24 -2.00 22.53
CA PRO A 413 9.87 -1.99 23.04
C PRO A 413 9.47 -0.67 23.74
N ASN A 414 10.37 -0.11 24.54
CA ASN A 414 10.17 1.17 25.23
C ASN A 414 10.09 2.36 24.24
N ASN A 415 10.88 2.35 23.16
CA ASN A 415 10.82 3.39 22.13
C ASN A 415 9.51 3.34 21.33
N ILE A 416 8.99 2.13 21.05
CA ILE A 416 7.69 1.93 20.38
C ILE A 416 6.55 2.47 21.26
N LEU A 417 6.53 2.09 22.55
CA LEU A 417 5.51 2.53 23.52
C LEU A 417 5.41 4.07 23.65
N ASN A 418 6.50 4.79 23.40
CA ASN A 418 6.57 6.25 23.45
C ASN A 418 6.57 6.93 22.06
N PHE A 419 6.35 6.19 20.97
CA PHE A 419 6.40 6.68 19.58
C PHE A 419 7.70 7.45 19.24
N PHE A 420 8.85 6.99 19.74
CA PHE A 420 10.19 7.58 19.58
C PHE A 420 10.35 9.06 20.02
N THR A 421 9.36 9.70 20.66
CA THR A 421 9.49 11.13 21.03
C THR A 421 10.52 11.35 22.13
N THR A 422 10.81 10.31 22.92
CA THR A 422 11.83 10.24 23.97
C THR A 422 13.21 9.80 23.50
N ASP A 423 13.35 9.17 22.31
CA ASP A 423 14.65 8.67 21.83
C ASP A 423 15.57 9.83 21.42
N PRO A 424 16.76 9.99 22.04
CA PRO A 424 17.69 11.04 21.65
C PRO A 424 18.26 10.79 20.23
N THR A 425 18.34 9.55 19.76
CA THR A 425 18.88 9.23 18.42
C THR A 425 17.96 9.73 17.31
N PHE A 426 16.65 9.47 17.45
CA PHE A 426 15.59 10.01 16.60
C PHE A 426 15.59 11.54 16.60
N ASN A 427 15.69 12.15 17.79
CA ASN A 427 15.61 13.60 17.98
C ASN A 427 16.86 14.36 17.51
N SER A 428 18.05 13.77 17.60
CA SER A 428 19.32 14.45 17.28
C SER A 428 19.88 14.13 15.90
N ILE A 429 19.81 12.87 15.44
CA ILE A 429 20.39 12.47 14.15
C ILE A 429 19.29 12.29 13.10
N TYR A 430 18.27 11.47 13.37
CA TYR A 430 17.36 10.99 12.33
C TYR A 430 16.53 12.12 11.69
N LYS A 431 15.91 12.97 12.52
CA LYS A 431 14.94 13.97 12.05
C LYS A 431 15.54 15.29 11.53
N ARG A 432 16.80 15.60 11.87
CA ARG A 432 17.37 16.94 11.64
C ARG A 432 17.83 17.14 10.20
N GLY A 433 17.61 18.35 9.68
CA GLY A 433 17.97 18.72 8.30
C GLY A 433 19.49 18.69 8.04
N HIS A 434 20.30 19.15 9.00
CA HIS A 434 21.77 19.20 8.83
C HIS A 434 22.43 17.82 8.75
N ALA A 435 21.95 16.84 9.54
CA ALA A 435 22.43 15.45 9.47
C ALA A 435 22.15 14.78 8.11
N ASN A 436 21.27 15.35 7.30
CA ASN A 436 20.88 14.85 5.98
C ASN A 436 21.52 15.61 4.80
N VAL A 437 22.42 16.57 5.05
CA VAL A 437 23.09 17.37 3.99
C VAL A 437 23.84 16.50 2.98
N LEU A 438 24.48 15.41 3.42
CA LEU A 438 25.17 14.45 2.55
C LEU A 438 24.26 13.90 1.44
N ASN A 439 23.02 13.55 1.78
CA ASN A 439 22.02 13.04 0.85
C ASN A 439 21.58 14.12 -0.15
N CYS A 440 21.52 15.38 0.28
CA CYS A 440 21.26 16.53 -0.60
C CYS A 440 22.41 16.75 -1.60
N VAL A 441 23.67 16.65 -1.16
CA VAL A 441 24.87 16.76 -2.02
C VAL A 441 24.86 15.69 -3.11
N PHE A 442 24.59 14.42 -2.75
CA PHE A 442 24.43 13.33 -3.72
C PHE A 442 23.32 13.64 -4.75
N GLY A 443 22.19 14.20 -4.32
CA GLY A 443 21.11 14.63 -5.21
C GLY A 443 21.50 15.76 -6.17
N ILE A 444 22.21 16.79 -5.70
CA ILE A 444 22.69 17.89 -6.57
C ILE A 444 23.72 17.35 -7.58
N ALA A 445 24.66 16.51 -7.15
CA ALA A 445 25.64 15.88 -8.02
C ALA A 445 24.98 15.02 -9.11
N LEU A 446 23.94 14.25 -8.75
CA LEU A 446 23.12 13.49 -9.69
C LEU A 446 22.38 14.40 -10.67
N GLY A 447 21.82 15.52 -10.21
CA GLY A 447 21.05 16.45 -11.06
C GLY A 447 21.93 17.18 -12.08
N LEU A 448 23.11 17.64 -11.66
CA LEU A 448 24.09 18.28 -12.54
C LEU A 448 24.70 17.30 -13.54
N SER A 449 25.05 16.09 -13.11
CA SER A 449 25.63 15.07 -14.00
C SER A 449 24.61 14.59 -15.04
N VAL A 450 23.36 14.32 -14.65
CA VAL A 450 22.28 13.98 -15.59
C VAL A 450 22.02 15.11 -16.58
N TYR A 451 21.88 16.36 -16.13
CA TYR A 451 21.68 17.50 -17.04
C TYR A 451 22.83 17.65 -18.04
N HIS A 452 24.08 17.57 -17.57
CA HIS A 452 25.26 17.66 -18.42
C HIS A 452 25.34 16.52 -19.43
N CYS A 453 25.15 15.27 -18.99
CA CYS A 453 25.12 14.09 -19.85
C CYS A 453 23.99 14.15 -20.90
N GLN A 454 22.85 14.75 -20.60
CA GLN A 454 21.77 14.92 -21.57
C GLN A 454 22.02 16.07 -22.55
N LYS A 455 22.47 17.24 -22.07
CA LYS A 455 22.81 18.39 -22.93
C LYS A 455 23.90 18.03 -23.94
N ASN A 456 24.90 17.27 -23.49
CA ASN A 456 26.01 16.79 -24.29
C ASN A 456 25.75 15.42 -24.97
N LYS A 457 24.50 14.91 -24.92
CA LYS A 457 24.04 13.69 -25.61
C LYS A 457 24.93 12.44 -25.38
N PHE A 458 25.38 12.24 -24.14
CA PHE A 458 26.31 11.19 -23.72
C PHE A 458 25.82 9.75 -24.04
N ASN A 459 26.72 8.91 -24.57
CA ASN A 459 26.42 7.52 -24.95
C ASN A 459 26.84 6.51 -23.87
N VAL A 460 25.86 5.79 -23.33
CA VAL A 460 26.01 4.80 -22.25
C VAL A 460 26.36 3.39 -22.75
N GLN A 461 26.07 3.08 -24.02
CA GLN A 461 26.15 1.72 -24.57
C GLN A 461 27.58 1.16 -24.62
N LYS A 462 28.60 2.02 -24.54
CA LYS A 462 30.03 1.63 -24.48
C LYS A 462 30.39 0.78 -23.26
N TYR A 463 29.54 0.72 -22.23
CA TYR A 463 29.87 0.14 -20.91
C TYR A 463 29.05 -1.09 -20.51
N THR A 464 28.35 -1.74 -21.46
CA THR A 464 27.45 -2.89 -21.19
C THR A 464 28.11 -4.09 -20.50
N ARG A 465 29.43 -4.30 -20.64
CA ARG A 465 30.18 -5.37 -19.95
C ARG A 465 30.05 -5.30 -18.41
N TYR A 466 29.81 -4.13 -17.84
CA TYR A 466 29.74 -3.92 -16.38
C TYR A 466 28.33 -4.13 -15.78
N ARG A 467 27.35 -4.59 -16.56
CA ARG A 467 25.97 -4.84 -16.10
C ARG A 467 25.85 -5.81 -14.92
N ILE A 468 26.70 -6.83 -14.86
CA ILE A 468 26.72 -7.79 -13.74
C ILE A 468 27.09 -7.09 -12.41
N VAL A 469 28.02 -6.12 -12.44
CA VAL A 469 28.36 -5.33 -11.25
C VAL A 469 27.16 -4.49 -10.82
N TYR A 470 26.46 -3.86 -11.76
CA TYR A 470 25.24 -3.11 -11.47
C TYR A 470 24.11 -3.98 -10.89
N TRP A 471 23.94 -5.23 -11.37
CA TRP A 471 22.99 -6.19 -10.81
C TRP A 471 23.29 -6.61 -9.36
N SER A 472 24.54 -6.45 -8.90
CA SER A 472 24.87 -6.68 -7.49
C SER A 472 24.49 -5.52 -6.57
N LEU A 473 24.22 -4.32 -7.09
CA LEU A 473 23.97 -3.12 -6.28
C LEU A 473 22.69 -3.21 -5.39
N PRO A 474 21.55 -3.77 -5.84
CA PRO A 474 20.39 -3.97 -4.96
C PRO A 474 20.71 -4.95 -3.81
N VAL A 475 21.38 -6.06 -4.10
CA VAL A 475 21.79 -7.06 -3.09
C VAL A 475 22.77 -6.45 -2.09
N LEU A 476 23.73 -5.66 -2.57
CA LEU A 476 24.65 -4.89 -1.73
C LEU A 476 23.91 -3.86 -0.86
N SER A 477 22.90 -3.18 -1.38
CA SER A 477 22.11 -2.22 -0.58
C SER A 477 21.36 -2.91 0.56
N MET A 478 20.81 -4.10 0.34
CA MET A 478 20.20 -4.91 1.41
C MET A 478 21.24 -5.41 2.41
N ALA A 479 22.40 -5.88 1.94
CA ALA A 479 23.49 -6.36 2.81
C ALA A 479 24.07 -5.23 3.70
N LEU A 480 24.09 -3.99 3.21
CA LEU A 480 24.49 -2.82 4.01
C LEU A 480 23.44 -2.47 5.08
N VAL A 481 22.15 -2.67 4.81
CA VAL A 481 21.08 -2.48 5.80
C VAL A 481 21.07 -3.60 6.84
N THR A 482 21.18 -4.87 6.44
CA THR A 482 21.24 -6.02 7.38
C THR A 482 22.48 -5.99 8.26
N SER A 483 23.60 -5.39 7.80
CA SER A 483 24.80 -5.21 8.64
C SER A 483 24.58 -4.37 9.90
N GLY A 484 23.40 -3.72 10.03
CA GLY A 484 22.94 -3.12 11.28
C GLY A 484 22.57 -4.11 12.39
N CYS A 485 22.48 -5.42 12.11
CA CYS A 485 22.20 -6.47 13.11
C CYS A 485 23.13 -6.43 14.32
N ILE A 486 24.38 -5.98 14.13
CA ILE A 486 25.41 -5.86 15.17
C ILE A 486 24.93 -4.96 16.34
N PHE A 487 24.02 -4.00 16.08
CA PHE A 487 23.47 -3.11 17.11
C PHE A 487 22.22 -3.65 17.83
N PHE A 488 21.76 -4.85 17.48
CA PHE A 488 20.66 -5.58 18.14
C PHE A 488 21.15 -6.82 18.92
N THR A 489 22.47 -7.03 19.01
CA THR A 489 23.05 -8.17 19.74
C THR A 489 22.86 -8.05 21.25
N GLU A 490 22.76 -9.19 21.92
CA GLU A 490 22.76 -9.26 23.38
C GLU A 490 24.11 -8.79 23.96
N GLY A 491 24.04 -8.16 25.13
CA GLY A 491 25.20 -7.58 25.81
C GLY A 491 25.27 -6.04 25.74
N PRO A 492 26.41 -5.46 26.14
CA PRO A 492 26.55 -4.01 26.32
C PRO A 492 26.56 -3.23 25.00
N LYS A 493 26.19 -1.94 25.06
CA LYS A 493 26.23 -1.00 23.92
C LYS A 493 27.53 -1.14 23.11
N VAL A 494 27.39 -1.43 21.81
CA VAL A 494 28.48 -1.54 20.84
C VAL A 494 29.42 -0.33 20.91
N SER A 495 30.73 -0.56 20.77
CA SER A 495 31.77 0.46 20.97
C SER A 495 31.51 1.76 20.19
N LEU A 496 31.86 2.90 20.78
CA LEU A 496 31.68 4.22 20.17
C LEU A 496 32.39 4.33 18.82
N VAL A 497 33.60 3.76 18.71
CA VAL A 497 34.39 3.71 17.47
C VAL A 497 33.64 2.94 16.38
N THR A 498 33.06 1.78 16.70
CA THR A 498 32.24 1.00 15.76
C THR A 498 31.01 1.78 15.30
N ARG A 499 30.30 2.45 16.22
CA ARG A 499 29.12 3.30 15.90
C ARG A 499 29.49 4.45 14.96
N MET A 500 30.61 5.14 15.22
CA MET A 500 31.12 6.22 14.36
C MET A 500 31.56 5.69 12.98
N LEU A 501 32.31 4.60 12.92
CA LEU A 501 32.75 4.00 11.64
C LEU A 501 31.57 3.54 10.78
N PHE A 502 30.51 2.98 11.38
CA PHE A 502 29.29 2.62 10.66
C PHE A 502 28.60 3.86 10.05
N SER A 503 28.58 4.98 10.79
CA SER A 503 28.02 6.26 10.34
C SER A 503 28.86 6.96 9.26
N ILE A 504 30.19 6.80 9.26
CA ILE A 504 31.12 7.41 8.29
C ILE A 504 31.33 6.54 7.04
N VAL A 505 31.21 5.21 7.15
CA VAL A 505 31.54 4.27 6.06
C VAL A 505 30.29 3.61 5.47
N VAL A 506 29.52 2.86 6.27
CA VAL A 506 28.39 2.06 5.78
C VAL A 506 27.25 2.95 5.29
N MET A 507 26.91 3.98 6.07
CA MET A 507 25.80 4.88 5.76
C MET A 507 26.03 5.78 4.50
N PRO A 508 27.24 6.34 4.27
CA PRO A 508 27.58 7.02 3.03
C PRO A 508 27.73 6.08 1.83
N LEU A 509 28.24 4.86 2.05
CA LEU A 509 28.28 3.83 1.01
C LEU A 509 26.88 3.44 0.55
N LEU A 510 25.90 3.34 1.46
CA LEU A 510 24.49 3.13 1.10
C LEU A 510 23.94 4.30 0.26
N SER A 511 24.19 5.55 0.65
CA SER A 511 23.78 6.73 -0.14
C SER A 511 24.47 6.79 -1.53
N LEU A 512 25.72 6.32 -1.65
CA LEU A 512 26.44 6.18 -2.91
C LEU A 512 25.86 5.07 -3.80
N VAL A 513 25.55 3.89 -3.23
CA VAL A 513 24.91 2.77 -3.94
C VAL A 513 23.53 3.19 -4.46
N LEU A 514 22.72 3.86 -3.64
CA LEU A 514 21.44 4.44 -4.07
C LEU A 514 21.64 5.45 -5.21
N THR A 515 22.62 6.34 -5.12
CA THR A 515 22.93 7.31 -6.18
C THR A 515 23.36 6.64 -7.49
N ALA A 516 24.13 5.55 -7.41
CA ALA A 516 24.54 4.75 -8.57
C ALA A 516 23.35 4.03 -9.22
N ILE A 517 22.44 3.46 -8.43
CA ILE A 517 21.17 2.88 -8.90
C ILE A 517 20.32 3.97 -9.58
N PHE A 518 20.19 5.16 -8.99
CA PHE A 518 19.41 6.25 -9.57
C PHE A 518 20.01 6.77 -10.88
N TRP A 519 21.35 6.86 -10.97
CA TRP A 519 22.04 7.22 -12.20
C TRP A 519 21.81 6.18 -13.29
N GLY A 520 21.97 4.88 -12.98
CA GLY A 520 21.74 3.79 -13.94
C GLY A 520 20.28 3.64 -14.37
N VAL A 521 19.32 4.09 -13.56
CA VAL A 521 17.90 4.18 -13.92
C VAL A 521 17.63 5.34 -14.89
N VAL A 522 18.14 6.56 -14.63
CA VAL A 522 17.95 7.71 -15.53
C VAL A 522 18.71 7.55 -16.85
N MET A 523 19.91 6.94 -16.80
CA MET A 523 20.78 6.71 -17.94
C MET A 523 20.54 5.36 -18.63
N LYS A 524 19.63 4.53 -18.08
CA LYS A 524 19.15 3.23 -18.60
C LYS A 524 20.25 2.19 -18.85
N PHE A 525 20.78 1.63 -17.75
CA PHE A 525 21.92 0.71 -17.79
C PHE A 525 21.58 -0.79 -17.98
N GLU A 526 20.49 -1.30 -17.38
CA GLU A 526 20.22 -2.75 -17.28
C GLU A 526 18.81 -3.21 -17.73
N ASP A 527 18.56 -4.53 -17.65
CA ASP A 527 17.42 -5.22 -18.29
C ASP A 527 16.56 -6.12 -17.37
N VAL A 528 17.08 -6.57 -16.22
CA VAL A 528 16.47 -7.58 -15.33
C VAL A 528 15.56 -6.92 -14.31
N TYR A 529 16.07 -6.02 -13.47
CA TYR A 529 15.24 -5.33 -12.49
C TYR A 529 14.40 -4.22 -13.12
N ARG A 530 14.73 -3.79 -14.35
CA ARG A 530 13.89 -2.90 -15.16
C ARG A 530 12.46 -3.40 -15.27
N GLY A 531 12.25 -4.70 -15.48
CA GLY A 531 10.88 -5.24 -15.56
C GLY A 531 10.07 -4.96 -14.29
N ILE A 532 10.73 -4.96 -13.13
CA ILE A 532 10.19 -4.67 -11.79
C ILE A 532 9.95 -3.18 -11.58
N LEU A 533 11.00 -2.38 -11.75
CA LEU A 533 10.97 -0.94 -11.44
C LEU A 533 10.23 -0.14 -12.52
N GLU A 534 10.14 -0.69 -13.73
CA GLU A 534 9.24 -0.28 -14.81
C GLU A 534 8.06 -1.27 -14.95
N TRP A 535 7.61 -1.96 -13.87
CA TRP A 535 6.21 -2.40 -13.80
C TRP A 535 5.42 -1.09 -14.07
N PRO A 536 4.58 -1.01 -15.13
CA PRO A 536 2.99 0.17 -15.08
C PRO A 536 2.53 1.00 -13.88
N GLY A 537 1.35 0.72 -13.36
CA GLY A 537 1.08 0.19 -12.01
C GLY A 537 2.17 0.25 -10.91
N TRP A 538 3.10 1.19 -10.95
CA TRP A 538 3.91 1.62 -9.82
C TRP A 538 3.79 3.10 -9.55
N VAL A 539 3.39 3.90 -10.52
CA VAL A 539 3.66 5.33 -10.36
C VAL A 539 2.50 6.13 -9.76
N THR A 540 1.28 5.63 -9.78
CA THR A 540 0.19 6.17 -8.95
C THR A 540 0.50 6.21 -7.45
N PRO A 541 1.20 5.23 -6.83
CA PRO A 541 1.95 5.31 -5.58
C PRO A 541 2.99 6.44 -5.46
N ALA A 542 3.41 7.06 -6.57
CA ALA A 542 4.63 7.86 -6.71
C ALA A 542 4.50 9.09 -7.64
N ARG A 543 3.59 10.04 -7.36
CA ARG A 543 3.12 10.48 -6.06
C ARG A 543 1.63 10.15 -5.81
N LEU A 544 1.39 8.98 -5.23
CA LEU A 544 0.65 8.82 -3.98
C LEU A 544 1.60 8.85 -2.78
N SER A 545 2.88 9.15 -2.94
CA SER A 545 3.79 9.30 -1.81
C SER A 545 3.66 10.64 -1.09
N TYR A 546 3.77 11.80 -1.75
CA TYR A 546 3.91 13.07 -0.99
C TYR A 546 2.78 13.31 0.02
N CYS A 547 1.53 13.42 -0.44
CA CYS A 547 0.47 13.66 0.51
C CYS A 547 0.23 12.39 1.33
N ALA A 548 0.53 11.16 0.86
CA ALA A 548 0.57 9.94 1.68
C ALA A 548 1.76 9.93 2.64
N TYR A 549 1.71 10.91 3.55
CA TYR A 549 2.48 11.16 4.76
C TYR A 549 1.68 11.59 6.10
N LEU A 550 0.56 12.41 6.12
CA LEU A 550 -0.72 12.57 7.02
C LEU A 550 -2.30 11.88 6.97
N LEU A 551 -3.11 10.88 6.28
CA LEU A 551 -3.21 9.39 5.59
C LEU A 551 -2.04 8.24 4.82
N HIS A 552 -0.61 7.83 4.94
CA HIS A 552 0.81 7.91 5.83
C HIS A 552 1.08 7.33 7.35
N GLY A 553 1.12 8.10 8.48
CA GLY A 553 1.33 7.61 9.90
C GLY A 553 0.47 8.09 11.15
N THR A 554 -0.68 8.79 11.05
CA THR A 554 -1.62 9.10 12.18
C THR A 554 -2.78 8.07 12.43
N LEU A 555 -3.55 7.61 11.42
CA LEU A 555 -4.65 6.62 11.58
C LEU A 555 -4.21 5.27 12.19
N ILE A 556 -2.99 4.76 11.98
CA ILE A 556 -2.44 3.56 12.64
C ILE A 556 -2.46 3.77 14.15
N ARG A 557 -2.14 4.99 14.61
CA ARG A 557 -2.25 5.36 16.03
C ARG A 557 -3.71 5.34 16.48
N LEU A 558 -4.64 5.91 15.71
CA LEU A 558 -6.07 5.91 16.03
C LEU A 558 -6.65 4.48 16.09
N LEU A 559 -6.34 3.63 15.10
CA LEU A 559 -6.75 2.22 15.04
C LEU A 559 -6.20 1.41 16.22
N ALA A 560 -4.93 1.63 16.58
CA ALA A 560 -4.33 1.06 17.79
C ALA A 560 -4.98 1.56 19.08
N GLY A 561 -5.38 2.84 19.13
CA GLY A 561 -6.09 3.44 20.26
C GLY A 561 -7.48 2.87 20.50
N SER A 562 -8.15 2.41 19.44
CA SER A 562 -9.48 1.79 19.48
C SER A 562 -9.48 0.27 19.76
N ALA A 563 -8.34 -0.33 20.09
CA ALA A 563 -8.30 -1.74 20.48
C ALA A 563 -8.75 -1.92 21.93
N THR A 564 -9.84 -2.69 22.15
CA THR A 564 -10.40 -2.95 23.48
C THR A 564 -9.87 -4.24 24.16
N GLU A 565 -9.11 -5.07 23.42
CA GLU A 565 -8.34 -6.22 23.93
C GLU A 565 -6.84 -6.05 23.66
N LEU A 566 -6.01 -6.79 24.42
CA LEU A 566 -4.59 -6.96 24.11
C LEU A 566 -4.38 -7.78 22.84
N THR A 567 -3.40 -7.41 22.03
CA THR A 567 -3.00 -8.21 20.88
C THR A 567 -2.20 -9.44 21.32
N HIS A 568 -2.30 -10.55 20.60
CA HIS A 568 -1.35 -11.66 20.73
C HIS A 568 -0.31 -11.52 19.63
N ALA A 569 0.93 -11.19 19.97
CA ALA A 569 2.02 -11.16 19.01
C ALA A 569 2.31 -12.58 18.51
N SER A 570 2.73 -12.74 17.27
CA SER A 570 3.10 -14.05 16.73
C SER A 570 3.94 -13.84 15.49
N LEU A 571 4.73 -14.85 15.09
CA LEU A 571 5.55 -14.71 13.89
C LEU A 571 4.70 -14.40 12.65
N PRO A 572 3.49 -14.97 12.46
CA PRO A 572 2.52 -14.45 11.50
C PRO A 572 2.11 -12.99 11.74
N ASN A 573 1.72 -12.56 12.94
CA ASN A 573 1.25 -11.18 13.15
C ASN A 573 2.35 -10.12 12.95
N CYS A 574 3.61 -10.48 13.20
CA CYS A 574 4.77 -9.59 13.00
C CYS A 574 5.29 -9.67 11.56
N LEU A 575 5.54 -10.88 11.02
CA LEU A 575 5.98 -11.09 9.62
C LEU A 575 4.86 -10.96 8.59
N TYR A 576 3.60 -10.70 8.95
CA TYR A 576 2.65 -10.14 7.97
C TYR A 576 2.96 -8.69 7.58
N SER A 577 3.99 -8.09 8.19
CA SER A 577 4.68 -6.93 7.64
C SER A 577 5.68 -7.24 6.51
N ASP A 578 5.95 -8.51 6.22
CA ASP A 578 6.85 -8.90 5.14
C ASP A 578 6.28 -8.63 3.75
N VAL A 579 7.23 -8.41 2.84
CA VAL A 579 7.09 -8.23 1.39
C VAL A 579 6.07 -9.18 0.74
N PHE A 580 5.92 -10.41 1.23
CA PHE A 580 5.19 -11.48 0.54
C PHE A 580 3.65 -11.41 0.66
N ASN A 581 3.08 -10.66 1.60
CA ASN A 581 1.64 -10.71 1.87
C ASN A 581 0.78 -9.65 1.15
N PHE A 582 1.36 -8.54 0.68
CA PHE A 582 0.59 -7.53 -0.07
C PHE A 582 -0.21 -8.06 -1.29
N PRO A 583 0.29 -9.00 -2.12
CA PRO A 583 -0.43 -9.54 -3.29
C PRO A 583 -1.87 -10.01 -3.00
N PHE A 584 -2.17 -10.43 -1.77
CA PHE A 584 -3.49 -10.91 -1.37
C PHE A 584 -4.51 -9.79 -1.11
N LEU A 585 -4.07 -8.56 -0.86
CA LEU A 585 -4.95 -7.40 -0.67
C LEU A 585 -5.32 -6.67 -1.98
N ASN A 586 -4.74 -7.06 -3.13
CA ASN A 586 -4.91 -6.36 -4.41
C ASN A 586 -5.27 -7.30 -5.57
N GLY A 587 -6.58 -7.47 -5.82
CA GLY A 587 -7.11 -8.31 -6.89
C GLY A 587 -6.83 -7.87 -8.34
N THR A 588 -6.03 -6.82 -8.60
CA THR A 588 -5.83 -6.29 -9.96
C THR A 588 -4.98 -7.18 -10.86
N LEU A 589 -4.10 -8.03 -10.29
CA LEU A 589 -3.38 -9.09 -11.02
C LEU A 589 -4.35 -10.10 -11.67
N VAL A 590 -5.49 -10.33 -11.02
CA VAL A 590 -6.48 -11.35 -11.38
C VAL A 590 -7.31 -10.91 -12.60
N THR A 591 -7.98 -9.76 -12.53
CA THR A 591 -8.99 -9.37 -13.54
C THR A 591 -8.46 -9.28 -14.98
N ARG A 592 -7.18 -8.94 -15.15
CA ARG A 592 -6.55 -8.78 -16.46
C ARG A 592 -6.05 -10.08 -17.07
N THR A 593 -5.58 -11.01 -16.22
CA THR A 593 -5.29 -12.40 -16.61
C THR A 593 -6.48 -13.02 -17.35
N TYR A 594 -7.70 -12.77 -16.86
CA TYR A 594 -8.91 -13.39 -17.39
C TYR A 594 -9.31 -12.91 -18.80
N VAL A 595 -9.09 -11.64 -19.17
CA VAL A 595 -9.44 -11.15 -20.53
C VAL A 595 -8.42 -11.60 -21.58
N ILE A 596 -7.14 -11.78 -21.21
CA ILE A 596 -6.13 -12.40 -22.09
C ILE A 596 -6.57 -13.84 -22.39
N VAL A 597 -6.92 -14.58 -21.34
CA VAL A 597 -7.45 -15.95 -21.43
C VAL A 597 -8.76 -16.00 -22.26
N SER A 598 -9.67 -15.03 -22.12
CA SER A 598 -10.98 -15.06 -22.79
C SER A 598 -10.89 -15.14 -24.32
N ALA A 599 -10.14 -14.25 -24.98
CA ALA A 599 -10.05 -14.28 -26.44
C ALA A 599 -8.89 -15.13 -26.99
N PHE A 600 -7.93 -15.51 -26.13
CA PHE A 600 -7.07 -16.68 -26.37
C PHE A 600 -7.93 -17.92 -26.61
N LEU A 601 -8.84 -18.23 -25.69
CA LEU A 601 -9.77 -19.35 -25.79
C LEU A 601 -10.71 -19.22 -27.00
N LEU A 602 -11.27 -18.04 -27.28
CA LEU A 602 -12.08 -17.80 -28.49
C LEU A 602 -11.32 -18.16 -29.77
N THR A 603 -10.07 -17.71 -29.89
CA THR A 603 -9.30 -17.87 -31.13
C THR A 603 -8.81 -19.29 -31.31
N TYR A 604 -8.27 -19.86 -30.24
CA TYR A 604 -7.78 -21.22 -30.22
C TYR A 604 -8.92 -22.22 -30.50
N SER A 605 -10.10 -22.00 -29.91
CA SER A 605 -11.30 -22.80 -30.24
C SER A 605 -11.83 -22.58 -31.65
N LEU A 606 -11.82 -21.35 -32.19
CA LEU A 606 -12.25 -21.09 -33.57
C LEU A 606 -11.26 -21.64 -34.61
N GLN A 607 -9.96 -21.78 -34.29
CA GLN A 607 -9.02 -22.55 -35.12
C GLN A 607 -9.35 -24.04 -35.11
N LEU A 608 -9.55 -24.63 -33.93
CA LEU A 608 -9.93 -26.04 -33.79
C LEU A 608 -11.28 -26.36 -34.47
N PHE A 609 -12.24 -25.43 -34.44
CA PHE A 609 -13.50 -25.54 -35.18
C PHE A 609 -13.28 -25.55 -36.71
N SER A 610 -12.33 -24.74 -37.20
CA SER A 610 -12.00 -24.66 -38.63
C SER A 610 -11.30 -25.91 -39.20
N GLU A 611 -10.91 -26.87 -38.36
CA GLU A 611 -10.38 -28.17 -38.81
C GLU A 611 -11.50 -29.13 -39.25
N LYS A 612 -12.77 -28.82 -38.94
CA LYS A 612 -13.94 -29.69 -39.25
C LYS A 612 -15.04 -28.99 -40.04
N ASN A 613 -15.22 -27.68 -39.84
CA ASN A 613 -16.29 -26.88 -40.46
C ASN A 613 -15.70 -25.68 -41.21
N SER A 614 -16.23 -25.34 -42.39
CA SER A 614 -15.78 -24.17 -43.16
C SER A 614 -16.29 -22.87 -42.53
N ILE A 615 -15.44 -21.83 -42.53
CA ILE A 615 -15.75 -20.56 -41.88
C ILE A 615 -16.44 -19.61 -42.86
N ASN A 616 -17.63 -19.11 -42.53
CA ASN A 616 -18.47 -18.29 -43.42
C ASN A 616 -19.21 -17.18 -42.65
N TRP A 617 -19.63 -16.12 -43.34
CA TRP A 617 -20.32 -14.96 -42.74
C TRP A 617 -21.60 -15.31 -41.93
N SER A 618 -22.32 -16.37 -42.29
CA SER A 618 -23.52 -16.83 -41.55
C SER A 618 -23.24 -17.41 -40.15
N ILE A 619 -21.97 -17.63 -39.80
CA ILE A 619 -21.52 -18.05 -38.46
C ILE A 619 -21.63 -16.89 -37.46
N LEU A 620 -21.47 -15.65 -37.93
CA LEU A 620 -21.37 -14.45 -37.09
C LEU A 620 -22.53 -14.28 -36.09
N PRO A 621 -23.81 -14.15 -36.51
CA PRO A 621 -24.91 -13.94 -35.56
C PRO A 621 -25.11 -15.14 -34.62
N LYS A 622 -24.79 -16.36 -35.07
CA LYS A 622 -24.90 -17.58 -34.24
C LYS A 622 -23.97 -17.52 -33.02
N TRP A 623 -22.70 -17.14 -33.22
CA TRP A 623 -21.73 -17.08 -32.12
C TRP A 623 -21.96 -15.88 -31.19
N ILE A 624 -22.46 -14.75 -31.70
CA ILE A 624 -22.90 -13.62 -30.88
C ILE A 624 -24.05 -14.05 -29.95
N LEU A 625 -25.08 -14.69 -30.51
CA LEU A 625 -26.21 -15.21 -29.74
C LEU A 625 -25.78 -16.30 -28.75
N MET A 626 -24.84 -17.18 -29.13
CA MET A 626 -24.25 -18.18 -28.23
C MET A 626 -23.67 -17.57 -26.96
N ARG A 627 -23.01 -16.41 -27.06
CA ARG A 627 -22.42 -15.76 -25.89
C ARG A 627 -23.45 -15.06 -25.01
N ILE A 628 -24.46 -14.43 -25.59
CA ILE A 628 -25.54 -13.76 -24.82
C ILE A 628 -26.33 -14.81 -24.02
N ILE A 629 -26.77 -15.90 -24.66
CA ILE A 629 -27.52 -16.99 -24.00
C ILE A 629 -26.69 -17.66 -22.90
N ARG A 630 -25.38 -17.80 -23.07
CA ARG A 630 -24.48 -18.39 -22.07
C ARG A 630 -24.37 -17.56 -20.77
N LEU A 631 -24.44 -16.24 -20.86
CA LEU A 631 -24.03 -15.35 -19.78
C LEU A 631 -25.19 -14.59 -19.13
N THR A 632 -26.21 -14.16 -19.90
CA THR A 632 -27.25 -13.25 -19.40
C THR A 632 -28.23 -13.88 -18.39
N PRO A 633 -28.69 -15.14 -18.54
CA PRO A 633 -29.68 -15.71 -17.64
C PRO A 633 -29.19 -15.76 -16.19
N THR A 634 -27.96 -16.24 -15.99
CA THR A 634 -27.27 -16.27 -14.69
C THR A 634 -27.21 -14.89 -14.05
N TYR A 635 -26.88 -13.88 -14.86
CA TYR A 635 -26.80 -12.50 -14.41
C TYR A 635 -28.18 -11.95 -13.96
N ALA A 636 -29.22 -12.26 -14.74
CA ALA A 636 -30.59 -11.85 -14.47
C ALA A 636 -31.10 -12.35 -13.12
N VAL A 637 -30.82 -13.61 -12.77
CA VAL A 637 -31.29 -14.22 -11.52
C VAL A 637 -30.61 -13.58 -10.30
N VAL A 638 -29.31 -13.28 -10.34
CA VAL A 638 -28.66 -12.58 -9.20
C VAL A 638 -29.21 -11.18 -9.03
N LEU A 639 -29.53 -10.47 -10.12
CA LEU A 639 -30.22 -9.19 -10.01
C LEU A 639 -31.64 -9.32 -9.50
N ALA A 640 -32.42 -10.29 -9.94
CA ALA A 640 -33.77 -10.51 -9.41
C ALA A 640 -33.75 -10.82 -7.91
N TRP A 641 -32.83 -11.68 -7.45
CA TRP A 641 -32.61 -11.96 -6.04
C TRP A 641 -32.19 -10.71 -5.25
N SER A 642 -31.23 -9.95 -5.77
CA SER A 642 -30.77 -8.69 -5.17
C SER A 642 -31.93 -7.70 -5.09
N MET A 643 -32.70 -7.53 -6.18
CA MET A 643 -33.90 -6.70 -6.24
C MET A 643 -34.92 -7.06 -5.16
N THR A 644 -35.31 -8.31 -5.04
CA THR A 644 -36.55 -8.66 -4.33
C THR A 644 -36.34 -9.21 -2.93
N TRP A 645 -35.49 -10.24 -2.80
CA TRP A 645 -35.42 -11.08 -1.60
C TRP A 645 -34.27 -10.71 -0.68
N ALA A 646 -33.13 -10.23 -1.21
CA ALA A 646 -31.93 -9.95 -0.42
C ALA A 646 -32.20 -9.13 0.85
N ARG A 647 -33.10 -8.14 0.79
CA ARG A 647 -33.44 -7.26 1.92
C ARG A 647 -34.12 -7.93 3.12
N PHE A 648 -34.69 -9.12 2.95
CA PHE A 648 -35.51 -9.82 3.96
C PHE A 648 -34.82 -11.07 4.56
N LEU A 649 -33.56 -11.34 4.22
CA LEU A 649 -32.86 -12.61 4.56
C LEU A 649 -32.27 -12.68 5.99
N GLY A 650 -32.65 -11.79 6.89
CA GLY A 650 -32.06 -11.68 8.23
C GLY A 650 -32.37 -10.35 8.89
N GLU A 651 -31.85 -10.19 10.11
CA GLU A 651 -32.04 -9.01 10.96
C GLU A 651 -30.74 -8.72 11.72
N GLY A 652 -30.59 -7.50 12.25
CA GLY A 652 -29.38 -7.07 12.97
C GLY A 652 -29.16 -5.55 12.90
N PRO A 653 -28.30 -4.99 13.78
CA PRO A 653 -28.11 -3.54 13.91
C PRO A 653 -27.56 -2.85 12.66
N HIS A 654 -27.04 -3.61 11.69
CA HIS A 654 -26.52 -3.10 10.41
C HIS A 654 -27.26 -3.65 9.18
N TRP A 655 -28.30 -4.48 9.37
CA TRP A 655 -29.00 -5.18 8.29
C TRP A 655 -29.57 -4.25 7.22
N HIS A 656 -30.18 -3.13 7.64
CA HIS A 656 -30.72 -2.13 6.71
C HIS A 656 -29.65 -1.56 5.76
N ARG A 657 -28.41 -1.38 6.24
CA ARG A 657 -27.29 -0.90 5.41
C ARG A 657 -26.70 -2.01 4.53
N ALA A 658 -26.66 -3.24 5.03
CA ALA A 658 -26.16 -4.40 4.31
C ALA A 658 -27.02 -4.81 3.12
N ALA A 659 -28.35 -4.88 3.30
CA ALA A 659 -29.24 -5.61 2.39
C ALA A 659 -30.36 -4.76 1.77
N VAL A 660 -31.00 -3.87 2.54
CA VAL A 660 -32.17 -3.09 2.07
C VAL A 660 -31.77 -2.10 0.97
N ILE A 661 -30.66 -1.38 1.16
CA ILE A 661 -30.18 -0.35 0.22
C ILE A 661 -29.68 -0.94 -1.12
N GLU A 662 -29.09 -2.14 -1.14
CA GLU A 662 -28.74 -2.82 -2.39
C GLU A 662 -30.00 -3.21 -3.19
N SER A 663 -31.01 -3.72 -2.48
CA SER A 663 -32.26 -4.21 -3.07
C SER A 663 -33.04 -3.12 -3.80
N GLU A 664 -33.22 -1.96 -3.18
CA GLU A 664 -33.98 -0.85 -3.77
C GLU A 664 -33.21 -0.20 -4.94
N HIS A 665 -31.88 -0.20 -4.89
CA HIS A 665 -31.05 0.20 -6.02
C HIS A 665 -31.11 -0.79 -7.19
N CYS A 666 -31.11 -2.10 -6.94
CA CYS A 666 -31.36 -3.05 -8.02
C CYS A 666 -32.73 -2.87 -8.65
N ARG A 667 -33.80 -2.65 -7.87
CA ARG A 667 -35.19 -2.54 -8.37
C ARG A 667 -35.37 -1.44 -9.43
N ARG A 668 -34.54 -0.40 -9.37
CA ARG A 668 -34.50 0.71 -10.32
C ARG A 668 -33.55 0.49 -11.49
N ASP A 669 -32.36 -0.07 -11.22
CA ASP A 669 -31.22 -0.01 -12.16
C ASP A 669 -31.00 -1.32 -12.96
N TRP A 670 -31.74 -2.40 -12.67
CA TRP A 670 -31.49 -3.77 -13.15
C TRP A 670 -31.35 -3.98 -14.67
N TRP A 671 -32.19 -3.34 -15.48
CA TRP A 671 -32.25 -3.57 -16.94
C TRP A 671 -30.92 -3.24 -17.64
N ARG A 672 -30.11 -2.35 -17.04
CA ARG A 672 -28.76 -1.97 -17.48
C ARG A 672 -27.74 -3.11 -17.36
N HIS A 673 -28.01 -4.09 -16.52
CA HIS A 673 -27.15 -5.25 -16.32
C HIS A 673 -27.40 -6.30 -17.42
N LEU A 674 -28.66 -6.55 -17.77
CA LEU A 674 -29.06 -7.50 -18.82
C LEU A 674 -28.53 -7.13 -20.21
N LEU A 675 -28.46 -5.83 -20.50
CA LEU A 675 -27.91 -5.27 -21.74
C LEU A 675 -26.38 -5.06 -21.71
N TYR A 676 -25.69 -5.51 -20.66
CA TYR A 676 -24.24 -5.42 -20.50
C TYR A 676 -23.66 -3.99 -20.56
N ILE A 677 -24.25 -3.08 -19.79
CA ILE A 677 -23.83 -1.67 -19.69
C ILE A 677 -23.73 -1.12 -18.26
N ASN A 678 -24.03 -1.92 -17.23
CA ASN A 678 -24.03 -1.51 -15.81
C ASN A 678 -22.68 -1.04 -15.26
N ASN A 679 -21.59 -1.25 -16.01
CA ASN A 679 -20.32 -0.61 -15.71
C ASN A 679 -20.38 0.92 -15.88
N TYR A 680 -21.06 1.47 -16.90
CA TYR A 680 -20.95 2.89 -17.26
C TYR A 680 -21.74 3.87 -16.39
N ILE A 681 -22.61 3.38 -15.52
CA ILE A 681 -23.42 4.22 -14.65
C ILE A 681 -22.94 4.01 -13.20
N ASN A 682 -22.35 5.07 -12.64
CA ASN A 682 -21.82 5.10 -11.29
C ASN A 682 -22.93 5.40 -10.26
N GLY A 683 -22.65 5.24 -8.96
CA GLY A 683 -23.56 5.65 -7.88
C GLY A 683 -24.72 4.69 -7.53
N SER A 684 -24.89 3.57 -8.25
CA SER A 684 -25.81 2.49 -7.83
C SER A 684 -25.09 1.45 -6.96
N HIS A 685 -25.82 0.87 -6.01
CA HIS A 685 -25.31 -0.15 -5.07
C HIS A 685 -25.66 -1.59 -5.46
N CYS A 686 -26.31 -1.77 -6.62
CA CYS A 686 -26.78 -3.06 -7.12
C CYS A 686 -25.65 -3.96 -7.66
N ASN A 687 -25.53 -5.18 -7.13
CA ASN A 687 -24.57 -6.23 -7.52
C ASN A 687 -23.23 -5.64 -7.98
N ILE A 688 -22.54 -5.07 -6.99
CA ILE A 688 -21.37 -4.20 -7.19
C ILE A 688 -20.26 -4.85 -8.04
N PRO A 689 -19.94 -6.15 -7.93
CA PRO A 689 -18.92 -6.75 -8.78
C PRO A 689 -19.33 -6.96 -10.23
N ALA A 690 -20.58 -7.25 -10.57
CA ALA A 690 -20.92 -7.98 -11.79
C ALA A 690 -20.60 -7.31 -13.15
N TRP A 691 -20.11 -6.06 -13.15
CA TRP A 691 -19.64 -5.30 -14.29
C TRP A 691 -18.64 -6.00 -15.23
N TYR A 692 -17.81 -6.92 -14.73
CA TYR A 692 -16.75 -7.56 -15.53
C TYR A 692 -17.31 -8.44 -16.67
N LEU A 693 -18.45 -9.06 -16.41
CA LEU A 693 -19.16 -9.90 -17.35
C LEU A 693 -19.58 -9.14 -18.62
N ALA A 694 -20.12 -7.93 -18.41
CA ALA A 694 -20.50 -7.02 -19.47
C ALA A 694 -19.28 -6.62 -20.32
N ALA A 695 -18.21 -6.25 -19.61
CA ALA A 695 -16.95 -5.81 -20.16
C ALA A 695 -16.32 -6.81 -21.14
N ASP A 696 -16.24 -8.10 -20.78
CA ASP A 696 -15.63 -9.13 -21.64
C ASP A 696 -16.51 -9.51 -22.84
N THR A 697 -17.81 -9.22 -22.79
CA THR A 697 -18.80 -9.84 -23.70
C THR A 697 -18.84 -9.22 -25.09
N GLN A 698 -18.70 -7.90 -25.22
CA GLN A 698 -18.67 -7.26 -26.54
C GLN A 698 -17.35 -7.54 -27.30
N LEU A 699 -16.24 -7.81 -26.57
CA LEU A 699 -14.91 -8.05 -27.14
C LEU A 699 -14.84 -9.31 -27.99
N TYR A 700 -15.56 -10.34 -27.57
CA TYR A 700 -15.65 -11.65 -28.22
C TYR A 700 -16.35 -11.59 -29.59
N CYS A 701 -17.39 -10.76 -29.72
CA CYS A 701 -18.19 -10.65 -30.94
C CYS A 701 -17.39 -10.10 -32.13
N LEU A 702 -16.48 -9.15 -31.88
CA LEU A 702 -15.66 -8.52 -32.91
C LEU A 702 -14.49 -9.38 -33.36
N ALA A 703 -13.78 -10.00 -32.40
CA ALA A 703 -12.70 -10.95 -32.67
C ALA A 703 -13.14 -12.10 -33.59
N LEU A 704 -14.41 -12.48 -33.49
CA LEU A 704 -15.03 -13.51 -34.33
C LEU A 704 -15.15 -13.11 -35.81
N VAL A 705 -15.70 -11.92 -36.13
CA VAL A 705 -15.87 -11.43 -37.53
C VAL A 705 -14.57 -11.56 -38.30
N ILE A 706 -13.47 -11.20 -37.65
CA ILE A 706 -12.14 -11.10 -38.24
C ILE A 706 -11.56 -12.48 -38.57
N LEU A 707 -11.72 -13.43 -37.66
CA LEU A 707 -11.30 -14.83 -37.87
C LEU A 707 -12.19 -15.55 -38.89
N ILE A 708 -13.40 -15.01 -39.14
CA ILE A 708 -14.32 -15.42 -40.22
C ILE A 708 -13.88 -14.85 -41.56
N SER A 709 -13.90 -13.53 -41.79
CA SER A 709 -13.72 -12.92 -43.11
C SER A 709 -12.32 -13.10 -43.71
N CYS A 710 -11.33 -13.41 -42.86
CA CYS A 710 -9.93 -13.57 -43.27
C CYS A 710 -9.44 -14.99 -43.01
N HIS A 711 -9.40 -15.82 -44.05
CA HIS A 711 -8.94 -17.21 -43.95
C HIS A 711 -7.41 -17.36 -44.09
N SER A 712 -6.80 -16.59 -45.00
CA SER A 712 -5.38 -16.73 -45.32
C SER A 712 -4.47 -16.20 -44.20
N THR A 713 -3.28 -16.78 -44.05
CA THR A 713 -2.26 -16.25 -43.13
C THR A 713 -1.85 -14.82 -43.48
N ARG A 714 -1.94 -14.42 -44.75
CA ARG A 714 -1.73 -13.03 -45.21
C ARG A 714 -2.82 -12.11 -44.63
N SER A 715 -4.10 -12.46 -44.79
CA SER A 715 -5.23 -11.63 -44.33
C SER A 715 -5.51 -11.71 -42.82
N ARG A 716 -5.04 -12.71 -42.07
CA ARG A 716 -5.12 -12.68 -40.59
C ARG A 716 -4.06 -11.80 -39.95
N LYS A 717 -2.81 -11.86 -40.45
CA LYS A 717 -1.74 -10.92 -40.05
C LYS A 717 -2.13 -9.47 -40.35
N LEU A 718 -2.91 -9.25 -41.41
CA LEU A 718 -3.46 -7.94 -41.77
C LEU A 718 -4.46 -7.36 -40.75
N VAL A 719 -5.23 -8.19 -40.02
CA VAL A 719 -6.39 -7.70 -39.23
C VAL A 719 -6.24 -7.85 -37.71
N LEU A 720 -5.38 -8.75 -37.20
CA LEU A 720 -5.12 -8.81 -35.75
C LEU A 720 -4.30 -7.62 -35.24
N SER A 721 -3.32 -7.22 -36.04
CA SER A 721 -2.47 -6.05 -35.83
C SER A 721 -3.31 -4.77 -35.60
N THR A 722 -4.51 -4.72 -36.18
CA THR A 722 -5.45 -3.60 -36.13
C THR A 722 -6.14 -3.42 -34.78
N LEU A 723 -6.47 -4.51 -34.06
CA LEU A 723 -7.28 -4.41 -32.83
C LEU A 723 -6.48 -4.16 -31.56
N PHE A 724 -5.21 -4.56 -31.53
CA PHE A 724 -4.34 -4.52 -30.34
C PHE A 724 -4.31 -3.14 -29.66
N ILE A 725 -4.28 -2.10 -30.49
CA ILE A 725 -3.95 -0.72 -30.13
C ILE A 725 -5.07 -0.05 -29.29
N ILE A 726 -6.32 -0.46 -29.48
CA ILE A 726 -7.51 0.21 -28.91
C ILE A 726 -7.55 0.13 -27.38
N GLY A 727 -7.05 -0.95 -26.78
CA GLY A 727 -7.28 -1.26 -25.37
C GLY A 727 -6.32 -0.65 -24.34
N LEU A 728 -5.37 0.19 -24.74
CA LEU A 728 -4.40 0.81 -23.82
C LEU A 728 -4.87 2.15 -23.22
N ILE A 729 -5.84 2.82 -23.84
CA ILE A 729 -5.96 4.29 -23.78
C ILE A 729 -7.05 4.82 -22.83
N ILE A 730 -8.14 4.09 -22.59
CA ILE A 730 -9.30 4.68 -21.88
C ILE A 730 -9.01 5.29 -20.48
N PRO A 731 -8.30 4.63 -19.54
CA PRO A 731 -8.49 4.96 -18.13
C PRO A 731 -7.61 6.10 -17.57
N ALA A 732 -6.98 6.94 -18.41
CA ALA A 732 -5.90 7.84 -17.97
C ALA A 732 -5.86 9.27 -18.49
N ALA A 733 -6.44 9.48 -19.68
CA ALA A 733 -7.20 10.67 -20.05
C ALA A 733 -8.39 10.92 -19.07
N HIS A 734 -8.38 10.17 -17.98
CA HIS A 734 -9.23 10.22 -16.85
C HIS A 734 -8.54 10.56 -15.51
N ILE A 735 -7.28 11.11 -15.34
CA ILE A 735 -6.95 11.81 -14.02
C ILE A 735 -6.42 13.35 -13.68
N TYR A 736 -5.90 14.39 -14.45
CA TYR A 736 -6.19 15.88 -14.75
C TYR A 736 -5.68 17.05 -13.87
N PHE A 737 -6.23 18.30 -13.73
CA PHE A 737 -7.49 19.15 -13.70
C PHE A 737 -8.23 19.75 -12.37
N GLU A 738 -9.12 19.33 -11.38
CA GLU A 738 -9.92 18.24 -10.61
C GLU A 738 -9.49 17.43 -9.27
N ASP A 739 -9.46 16.06 -9.03
CA ASP A 739 -8.47 15.23 -8.17
C ASP A 739 -8.78 13.75 -7.65
N LEU A 740 -8.78 12.64 -8.45
CA LEU A 740 -9.11 11.23 -7.98
C LEU A 740 -8.16 10.03 -8.38
N GLN A 741 -8.45 8.70 -8.25
CA GLN A 741 -7.41 7.61 -8.05
C GLN A 741 -7.54 6.22 -8.84
N PRO A 742 -6.66 5.17 -8.67
CA PRO A 742 -6.43 4.07 -9.67
C PRO A 742 -7.06 2.65 -9.46
N PHE A 743 -6.79 1.92 -8.36
CA PHE A 743 -7.35 0.63 -7.96
C PHE A 743 -7.82 0.71 -6.49
N PRO A 744 -8.75 -0.15 -6.03
CA PRO A 744 -9.45 0.08 -4.77
C PRO A 744 -8.58 -0.15 -3.54
N ILE A 745 -8.72 0.72 -2.53
CA ILE A 745 -7.99 0.63 -1.25
C ILE A 745 -8.92 0.10 -0.16
N THR A 746 -8.55 -1.02 0.46
CA THR A 746 -9.26 -1.68 1.57
C THR A 746 -9.07 -0.94 2.90
N SER A 747 -9.75 0.20 3.08
CA SER A 747 -9.88 0.89 4.37
C SER A 747 -11.20 0.53 5.07
N PRO A 748 -11.32 0.61 6.41
CA PRO A 748 -12.54 0.26 7.14
C PRO A 748 -13.80 0.95 6.58
N ASN A 749 -13.72 2.24 6.26
CA ASN A 749 -14.86 3.00 5.72
C ASN A 749 -15.18 2.66 4.25
N ASN A 750 -14.20 2.26 3.45
CA ASN A 750 -14.42 1.74 2.10
C ASN A 750 -15.00 0.32 2.10
N ILE A 751 -14.64 -0.48 3.10
CA ILE A 751 -15.13 -1.85 3.33
C ILE A 751 -16.58 -1.82 3.80
N LEU A 752 -16.91 -1.01 4.82
CA LEU A 752 -18.28 -0.78 5.30
C LEU A 752 -19.24 -0.27 4.22
N ASN A 753 -18.73 0.44 3.20
CA ASN A 753 -19.52 1.03 2.12
C ASN A 753 -19.27 0.41 0.72
N PHE A 754 -18.52 -0.69 0.63
CA PHE A 754 -18.35 -1.51 -0.58
C PHE A 754 -17.87 -0.74 -1.84
N PHE A 755 -16.94 0.20 -1.67
CA PHE A 755 -16.28 0.95 -2.77
C PHE A 755 -17.22 1.72 -3.74
N THR A 756 -18.52 1.88 -3.45
CA THR A 756 -19.46 2.54 -4.38
C THR A 756 -19.25 4.05 -4.49
N THR A 757 -18.64 4.66 -3.48
CA THR A 757 -18.25 6.08 -3.44
C THR A 757 -16.76 6.28 -3.71
N ASP A 758 -15.93 5.21 -3.66
CA ASP A 758 -14.54 5.27 -4.07
C ASP A 758 -14.48 5.55 -5.58
N PRO A 759 -14.07 6.76 -6.01
CA PRO A 759 -14.23 7.14 -7.41
C PRO A 759 -13.31 6.32 -8.32
N THR A 760 -12.29 5.72 -7.72
CA THR A 760 -11.35 4.76 -8.27
C THR A 760 -12.01 3.50 -8.85
N PHE A 761 -12.75 2.76 -8.01
CA PHE A 761 -13.43 1.53 -8.40
C PHE A 761 -14.46 1.80 -9.52
N ASN A 762 -15.20 2.89 -9.37
CA ASN A 762 -16.29 3.27 -10.28
C ASN A 762 -15.81 3.76 -11.64
N SER A 763 -14.81 4.64 -11.69
CA SER A 763 -14.50 5.37 -12.92
C SER A 763 -13.40 4.69 -13.74
N ILE A 764 -12.63 3.76 -13.16
CA ILE A 764 -11.56 3.00 -13.84
C ILE A 764 -11.74 1.48 -13.76
N TYR A 765 -11.83 0.92 -12.55
CA TYR A 765 -11.62 -0.52 -12.32
C TYR A 765 -12.63 -1.37 -13.11
N LYS A 766 -13.86 -0.86 -13.26
CA LYS A 766 -15.02 -1.62 -13.75
C LYS A 766 -15.29 -1.67 -15.27
N ARG A 767 -14.35 -1.28 -16.16
CA ARG A 767 -14.69 -0.86 -17.55
C ARG A 767 -14.28 -1.86 -18.66
N GLY A 768 -15.13 -1.99 -19.69
CA GLY A 768 -15.00 -3.00 -20.75
C GLY A 768 -14.00 -2.69 -21.86
N HIS A 769 -14.16 -1.55 -22.54
CA HIS A 769 -13.19 -1.14 -23.57
C HIS A 769 -11.78 -0.88 -22.97
N ALA A 770 -11.67 -0.69 -21.65
CA ALA A 770 -10.42 -0.63 -20.91
C ALA A 770 -9.63 -1.97 -20.86
N ASN A 771 -10.12 -3.02 -21.53
CA ASN A 771 -9.53 -4.36 -21.55
C ASN A 771 -9.33 -4.98 -22.96
N VAL A 772 -9.63 -4.28 -24.07
CA VAL A 772 -9.60 -4.85 -25.45
C VAL A 772 -8.22 -5.42 -25.85
N LEU A 773 -7.14 -4.77 -25.42
CA LEU A 773 -5.74 -5.15 -25.67
C LEU A 773 -5.48 -6.61 -25.30
N ASN A 774 -5.96 -6.97 -24.11
CA ASN A 774 -5.77 -8.27 -23.50
C ASN A 774 -6.34 -9.36 -24.41
N CYS A 775 -7.54 -9.10 -24.95
CA CYS A 775 -8.20 -9.98 -25.91
C CYS A 775 -7.29 -10.26 -27.11
N VAL A 776 -6.71 -9.23 -27.76
CA VAL A 776 -5.91 -9.41 -28.98
C VAL A 776 -4.54 -10.04 -28.72
N PHE A 777 -3.92 -9.73 -27.58
CA PHE A 777 -2.78 -10.52 -27.09
C PHE A 777 -3.16 -12.00 -27.00
N GLY A 778 -4.34 -12.30 -26.47
CA GLY A 778 -4.95 -13.63 -26.49
C GLY A 778 -5.14 -14.19 -27.90
N ILE A 779 -5.70 -13.43 -28.85
CA ILE A 779 -5.90 -13.91 -30.24
C ILE A 779 -4.56 -14.30 -30.90
N ALA A 780 -3.55 -13.45 -30.81
CA ALA A 780 -2.22 -13.71 -31.38
C ALA A 780 -1.47 -14.82 -30.64
N LEU A 781 -1.57 -14.88 -29.30
CA LEU A 781 -1.13 -16.00 -28.49
C LEU A 781 -1.81 -17.30 -28.96
N GLY A 782 -3.11 -17.25 -29.25
CA GLY A 782 -3.91 -18.38 -29.72
C GLY A 782 -3.42 -18.91 -31.07
N LEU A 783 -3.23 -18.03 -32.06
CA LEU A 783 -2.69 -18.43 -33.37
C LEU A 783 -1.24 -18.94 -33.29
N THR A 784 -0.39 -18.34 -32.46
CA THR A 784 1.03 -18.72 -32.36
C THR A 784 1.23 -20.01 -31.56
N VAL A 785 0.55 -20.17 -30.43
CA VAL A 785 0.47 -21.44 -29.67
C VAL A 785 -0.04 -22.56 -30.58
N TYR A 786 -1.19 -22.36 -31.24
CA TYR A 786 -1.77 -23.35 -32.15
C TYR A 786 -0.79 -23.73 -33.27
N HIS A 787 -0.11 -22.76 -33.90
CA HIS A 787 0.89 -23.05 -34.93
C HIS A 787 2.11 -23.83 -34.39
N CYS A 788 2.65 -23.45 -33.22
CA CYS A 788 3.82 -24.12 -32.65
C CYS A 788 3.50 -25.54 -32.13
N GLN A 789 2.29 -25.74 -31.58
CA GLN A 789 1.80 -27.07 -31.16
C GLN A 789 1.51 -27.97 -32.36
N LYS A 790 0.87 -27.44 -33.42
CA LYS A 790 0.60 -28.19 -34.66
C LYS A 790 1.89 -28.63 -35.38
N ASN A 791 2.96 -27.85 -35.26
CA ASN A 791 4.28 -28.15 -35.82
C ASN A 791 5.19 -28.98 -34.89
N LYS A 792 4.72 -29.42 -33.70
CA LYS A 792 5.51 -30.16 -32.69
C LYS A 792 6.89 -29.54 -32.38
N LEU A 793 6.95 -28.23 -32.18
CA LEU A 793 8.20 -27.51 -31.91
C LEU A 793 8.90 -28.01 -30.63
N ASP A 794 10.12 -28.55 -30.75
CA ASP A 794 10.93 -28.87 -29.57
C ASP A 794 11.49 -27.59 -28.93
N VAL A 795 11.08 -27.36 -27.69
CA VAL A 795 11.50 -26.22 -26.87
C VAL A 795 12.71 -26.56 -25.98
N GLN A 796 13.04 -27.85 -25.80
CA GLN A 796 14.17 -28.30 -24.98
C GLN A 796 15.53 -27.79 -25.52
N LYS A 797 15.62 -27.56 -26.83
CA LYS A 797 16.75 -26.90 -27.52
C LYS A 797 17.13 -25.52 -26.94
N TYR A 798 16.23 -24.83 -26.24
CA TYR A 798 16.42 -23.45 -25.77
C TYR A 798 16.76 -23.33 -24.27
N LYS A 799 17.10 -24.43 -23.57
CA LYS A 799 17.39 -24.43 -22.12
C LYS A 799 18.36 -23.34 -21.63
N ARG A 800 19.36 -22.96 -22.43
CA ARG A 800 20.34 -21.89 -22.08
C ARG A 800 19.68 -20.51 -21.83
N TYR A 801 18.49 -20.26 -22.38
CA TYR A 801 17.75 -19.01 -22.20
C TYR A 801 16.85 -19.01 -20.96
N ARG A 802 16.77 -20.12 -20.21
CA ARG A 802 15.89 -20.25 -19.05
C ARG A 802 16.21 -19.26 -17.94
N ILE A 803 17.47 -18.90 -17.70
CA ILE A 803 17.82 -17.89 -16.67
C ILE A 803 17.24 -16.50 -16.99
N ILE A 804 17.16 -16.11 -18.26
CA ILE A 804 16.48 -14.86 -18.68
C ILE A 804 14.99 -14.95 -18.36
N TYR A 805 14.39 -16.10 -18.64
CA TYR A 805 13.00 -16.33 -18.26
C TYR A 805 12.84 -16.39 -16.73
N TRP A 806 13.82 -16.95 -16.01
CA TRP A 806 13.83 -17.08 -14.56
C TRP A 806 14.00 -15.73 -13.84
N SER A 807 13.97 -14.58 -14.52
CA SER A 807 13.63 -13.30 -13.87
C SER A 807 12.13 -13.02 -13.81
N LEU A 808 11.25 -13.90 -14.31
CA LEU A 808 9.81 -13.68 -14.48
C LEU A 808 8.82 -13.88 -13.28
N PRO A 809 8.99 -14.62 -12.13
CA PRO A 809 8.02 -13.98 -10.62
C PRO A 809 8.82 -12.89 -9.90
N VAL A 810 10.10 -12.71 -10.22
CA VAL A 810 10.91 -11.72 -9.51
C VAL A 810 10.69 -10.37 -10.15
N LEU A 811 10.48 -10.35 -11.48
CA LEU A 811 9.33 -9.64 -12.05
C LEU A 811 8.06 -10.05 -11.30
N SER A 812 7.15 -10.93 -11.76
CA SER A 812 5.69 -10.91 -11.45
C SER A 812 5.19 -10.81 -10.00
N MET A 813 6.07 -10.86 -8.99
CA MET A 813 5.86 -10.65 -7.57
C MET A 813 6.66 -9.47 -7.00
N ALA A 814 7.89 -9.11 -7.38
CA ALA A 814 8.35 -7.74 -7.06
C ALA A 814 7.67 -6.68 -7.96
N LEU A 815 7.02 -7.16 -9.04
CA LEU A 815 5.87 -6.57 -9.70
C LEU A 815 4.65 -6.52 -8.78
N VAL A 816 4.23 -7.52 -8.01
CA VAL A 816 2.93 -7.40 -7.31
C VAL A 816 3.04 -6.87 -5.88
N THR A 817 4.13 -7.13 -5.16
CA THR A 817 4.33 -6.83 -3.74
C THR A 817 4.54 -5.35 -3.43
N SER A 818 5.15 -4.58 -4.34
CA SER A 818 5.39 -3.15 -4.15
C SER A 818 4.12 -2.26 -4.26
N GLY A 819 2.95 -2.81 -3.91
CA GLY A 819 1.70 -2.07 -3.76
C GLY A 819 1.25 -1.80 -2.32
N CYS A 820 1.91 -2.26 -1.26
CA CYS A 820 1.65 -1.78 0.11
C CYS A 820 2.13 -0.32 0.35
N ILE A 821 1.94 0.64 -0.59
CA ILE A 821 1.96 2.12 -0.34
C ILE A 821 0.57 2.63 0.00
N PHE A 822 -0.51 1.93 -0.36
CA PHE A 822 -1.85 2.52 -0.26
C PHE A 822 -2.52 2.30 1.11
N PHE A 823 -1.78 1.78 2.10
CA PHE A 823 -2.28 1.23 3.37
C PHE A 823 -1.83 2.06 4.59
N THR A 824 -1.65 3.35 4.35
CA THR A 824 -0.87 4.31 5.12
C THR A 824 -1.79 5.32 5.90
N ASP A 825 -1.28 6.15 6.85
CA ASP A 825 -1.82 7.48 7.39
C ASP A 825 -1.18 9.08 7.31
N GLY A 826 -0.71 10.00 6.29
CA GLY A 826 -0.87 10.54 4.72
C GLY A 826 -2.08 10.97 3.72
N PRO A 827 -2.65 12.21 3.61
CA PRO A 827 -3.72 12.58 2.63
C PRO A 827 -3.58 12.18 1.14
N LYS A 828 -4.68 12.30 0.39
CA LYS A 828 -4.73 12.07 -1.07
C LYS A 828 -3.74 12.95 -1.84
N VAL A 829 -2.95 12.36 -2.74
CA VAL A 829 -1.75 13.03 -3.28
C VAL A 829 -1.88 13.67 -4.64
N SER A 830 -1.35 14.89 -4.74
CA SER A 830 -1.25 15.74 -5.93
C SER A 830 -1.54 15.11 -7.30
N LEU A 831 -2.55 15.66 -7.96
CA LEU A 831 -2.51 16.24 -9.31
C LEU A 831 -1.43 15.74 -10.29
N VAL A 832 -0.16 16.06 -9.98
CA VAL A 832 0.92 15.89 -10.95
C VAL A 832 1.28 14.42 -11.14
N THR A 833 1.13 13.54 -10.12
CA THR A 833 1.34 12.10 -10.34
C THR A 833 0.70 11.09 -9.35
N ARG A 834 -0.64 11.03 -9.18
CA ARG A 834 -1.27 9.69 -9.32
C ARG A 834 -1.04 9.17 -10.78
N MET A 835 -0.59 10.02 -11.72
CA MET A 835 -0.46 9.79 -13.18
C MET A 835 0.26 8.58 -13.76
N LEU A 836 0.88 7.59 -13.10
CA LEU A 836 1.47 6.51 -13.91
C LEU A 836 1.20 5.00 -13.48
N PHE A 837 0.35 4.61 -12.48
CA PHE A 837 0.04 3.18 -12.11
C PHE A 837 -0.95 2.48 -13.09
N SER A 838 -0.73 2.43 -14.43
CA SER A 838 -1.32 1.31 -15.25
C SER A 838 -1.03 1.12 -16.74
N ILE A 839 -0.26 1.97 -17.45
CA ILE A 839 0.00 1.84 -18.92
C ILE A 839 1.51 1.68 -19.32
N VAL A 840 2.51 2.23 -18.60
CA VAL A 840 3.95 1.82 -18.68
C VAL A 840 4.24 0.34 -18.37
N VAL A 841 3.95 -0.09 -17.11
CA VAL A 841 2.60 -2.10 -15.51
C VAL A 841 1.55 -3.17 -15.99
N MET A 842 0.26 -2.87 -16.15
CA MET A 842 -0.75 -3.87 -16.39
C MET A 842 -0.66 -4.40 -17.83
N PRO A 843 -0.11 -3.66 -18.82
CA PRO A 843 0.27 -4.14 -20.17
C PRO A 843 1.65 -4.78 -20.41
N LEU A 844 2.77 -4.32 -19.83
CA LEU A 844 3.97 -5.15 -19.71
C LEU A 844 3.68 -6.33 -18.78
N LEU A 845 2.72 -6.26 -17.86
CA LEU A 845 2.11 -7.42 -17.23
C LEU A 845 1.23 -8.15 -18.26
N SER A 846 0.49 -7.52 -19.17
CA SER A 846 -0.13 -8.27 -20.28
C SER A 846 0.90 -8.95 -21.20
N LEU A 847 2.14 -8.48 -21.33
CA LEU A 847 3.17 -9.08 -22.20
C LEU A 847 4.17 -9.97 -21.46
N VAL A 848 4.54 -9.64 -20.23
CA VAL A 848 5.23 -10.54 -19.29
C VAL A 848 4.26 -11.64 -18.93
N LEU A 849 2.97 -11.39 -18.71
CA LEU A 849 1.96 -12.46 -18.66
C LEU A 849 1.64 -13.05 -20.03
N THR A 850 1.77 -12.42 -21.20
CA THR A 850 1.58 -13.16 -22.48
C THR A 850 2.80 -13.96 -22.89
N VAL A 851 4.02 -13.57 -22.51
CA VAL A 851 5.25 -14.37 -22.61
C VAL A 851 5.34 -15.37 -21.44
N ILE A 852 4.72 -15.07 -20.30
CA ILE A 852 4.46 -16.06 -19.25
C ILE A 852 3.43 -17.06 -19.73
N PHE A 853 2.23 -16.68 -20.16
CA PHE A 853 1.22 -17.57 -20.73
C PHE A 853 1.70 -18.29 -22.00
N TRP A 854 2.56 -17.68 -22.83
CA TRP A 854 3.22 -18.38 -23.93
C TRP A 854 4.25 -19.39 -23.41
N GLY A 855 5.12 -19.02 -22.47
CA GLY A 855 6.11 -19.95 -21.89
C GLY A 855 5.53 -20.99 -20.94
N VAL A 856 4.35 -20.74 -20.39
CA VAL A 856 3.41 -21.66 -19.76
C VAL A 856 2.94 -22.66 -20.81
N VAL A 857 2.12 -22.21 -21.76
CA VAL A 857 1.39 -23.07 -22.70
C VAL A 857 2.34 -23.77 -23.70
N MET A 858 3.52 -23.21 -23.96
CA MET A 858 4.61 -23.82 -24.75
C MET A 858 5.69 -24.51 -23.89
N LYS A 859 5.59 -24.48 -22.55
CA LYS A 859 6.52 -25.12 -21.60
C LYS A 859 8.00 -24.72 -21.78
N PHE A 860 8.23 -23.45 -22.13
CA PHE A 860 9.55 -22.82 -22.31
C PHE A 860 10.36 -22.76 -20.99
N GLU A 861 9.65 -22.68 -19.87
CA GLU A 861 10.15 -22.26 -18.56
C GLU A 861 9.74 -23.20 -17.42
N ASP A 862 10.21 -22.92 -16.19
CA ASP A 862 10.08 -23.84 -15.05
C ASP A 862 9.72 -23.19 -13.70
N VAL A 863 9.50 -21.88 -13.61
CA VAL A 863 9.38 -21.21 -12.30
C VAL A 863 8.10 -20.37 -12.15
N TYR A 864 7.64 -19.63 -13.17
CA TYR A 864 6.48 -18.71 -13.04
C TYR A 864 5.20 -19.38 -13.55
N ARG A 865 5.37 -20.34 -14.45
CA ARG A 865 4.38 -21.32 -14.90
C ARG A 865 3.81 -22.14 -13.75
N GLY A 866 4.57 -22.41 -12.70
CA GLY A 866 4.06 -23.06 -11.48
C GLY A 866 2.92 -22.29 -10.80
N ILE A 867 2.89 -20.95 -10.94
CA ILE A 867 1.89 -20.07 -10.32
C ILE A 867 0.66 -19.87 -11.24
N LEU A 868 0.84 -19.98 -12.57
CA LEU A 868 -0.15 -19.55 -13.57
C LEU A 868 -0.73 -20.70 -14.43
N GLU A 869 -0.06 -21.84 -14.52
CA GLU A 869 -0.59 -23.09 -15.13
C GLU A 869 -1.43 -23.91 -14.13
N TRP A 870 -1.51 -23.47 -12.87
CA TRP A 870 -2.03 -24.23 -11.74
C TRP A 870 -3.47 -24.75 -11.98
N PRO A 871 -3.68 -26.09 -12.04
CA PRO A 871 -5.02 -26.67 -12.22
C PRO A 871 -5.98 -26.37 -11.07
N GLY A 872 -5.46 -25.94 -9.91
CA GLY A 872 -6.26 -25.40 -8.80
C GLY A 872 -7.05 -24.16 -9.18
N TRP A 873 -6.69 -23.43 -10.24
CA TRP A 873 -7.55 -22.37 -10.80
C TRP A 873 -8.78 -22.92 -11.53
N VAL A 874 -8.87 -24.20 -11.92
CA VAL A 874 -9.93 -24.69 -12.84
C VAL A 874 -11.33 -24.70 -12.23
N THR A 875 -11.53 -25.26 -11.03
CA THR A 875 -12.85 -25.24 -10.37
C THR A 875 -13.21 -23.81 -9.91
N PRO A 876 -12.30 -23.05 -9.27
CA PRO A 876 -12.46 -21.63 -9.04
C PRO A 876 -12.70 -20.79 -10.31
N ALA A 877 -12.27 -21.22 -11.50
CA ALA A 877 -12.53 -20.54 -12.78
C ALA A 877 -13.86 -20.94 -13.43
N ARG A 878 -14.30 -22.20 -13.30
CA ARG A 878 -15.64 -22.63 -13.73
C ARG A 878 -16.73 -21.95 -12.90
N LEU A 879 -16.52 -21.89 -11.58
CA LEU A 879 -17.39 -21.16 -10.66
C LEU A 879 -17.02 -19.67 -10.54
N SER A 880 -15.89 -19.20 -11.11
CA SER A 880 -15.43 -17.79 -10.99
C SER A 880 -16.52 -16.84 -11.38
N TYR A 881 -17.26 -17.13 -12.45
CA TYR A 881 -18.28 -16.21 -12.92
C TYR A 881 -19.43 -16.08 -11.91
N CYS A 882 -20.06 -17.19 -11.49
CA CYS A 882 -21.11 -17.16 -10.46
C CYS A 882 -20.62 -16.63 -9.09
N ALA A 883 -19.40 -16.97 -8.66
CA ALA A 883 -18.84 -16.48 -7.39
C ALA A 883 -18.47 -15.00 -7.47
N TYR A 884 -18.00 -14.55 -8.63
CA TYR A 884 -17.79 -13.15 -8.91
C TYR A 884 -19.11 -12.36 -8.87
N LEU A 885 -20.23 -12.93 -9.37
CA LEU A 885 -21.55 -12.30 -9.23
C LEU A 885 -22.08 -12.20 -7.79
N LEU A 886 -21.60 -13.03 -6.86
CA LEU A 886 -22.23 -13.20 -5.53
C LEU A 886 -21.37 -12.78 -4.34
N HIS A 887 -20.03 -12.80 -4.43
CA HIS A 887 -19.17 -12.42 -3.30
C HIS A 887 -19.51 -11.04 -2.73
N GLY A 888 -19.74 -10.06 -3.61
CA GLY A 888 -20.08 -8.69 -3.21
C GLY A 888 -21.29 -8.60 -2.28
N THR A 889 -22.38 -9.33 -2.57
CA THR A 889 -23.60 -9.31 -1.76
C THR A 889 -23.48 -10.18 -0.50
N LEU A 890 -22.72 -11.28 -0.55
CA LEU A 890 -22.54 -12.17 0.61
C LEU A 890 -21.68 -11.56 1.73
N ILE A 891 -20.65 -10.77 1.38
CA ILE A 891 -19.86 -10.01 2.37
C ILE A 891 -20.79 -9.08 3.18
N ARG A 892 -21.78 -8.45 2.53
CA ARG A 892 -22.72 -7.54 3.20
C ARG A 892 -23.66 -8.29 4.13
N LEU A 893 -24.27 -9.39 3.67
CA LEU A 893 -25.21 -10.17 4.47
C LEU A 893 -24.55 -10.68 5.77
N VAL A 894 -23.31 -11.18 5.70
CA VAL A 894 -22.53 -11.59 6.88
C VAL A 894 -22.19 -10.42 7.81
N ALA A 895 -21.83 -9.26 7.26
CA ALA A 895 -21.56 -8.06 8.05
C ALA A 895 -22.84 -7.41 8.64
N GLY A 896 -24.01 -7.69 8.05
CA GLY A 896 -25.30 -7.13 8.46
C GLY A 896 -25.96 -7.87 9.62
N SER A 897 -25.70 -9.17 9.76
CA SER A 897 -26.24 -10.04 10.82
C SER A 897 -25.33 -10.16 12.05
N ALA A 898 -24.30 -9.33 12.18
CA ALA A 898 -23.43 -9.30 13.35
C ALA A 898 -24.11 -8.58 14.51
N THR A 899 -24.21 -9.25 15.67
CA THR A 899 -24.82 -8.73 16.91
C THR A 899 -23.81 -8.16 17.90
N GLU A 900 -22.53 -8.52 17.75
CA GLU A 900 -21.43 -8.17 18.65
C GLU A 900 -20.23 -7.65 17.84
N LEU A 901 -19.37 -6.86 18.48
CA LEU A 901 -18.12 -6.39 17.89
C LEU A 901 -17.06 -7.51 17.88
N THR A 902 -16.08 -7.42 16.97
CA THR A 902 -15.05 -8.45 16.82
C THR A 902 -13.67 -7.85 16.63
N HIS A 903 -12.67 -8.47 17.26
CA HIS A 903 -11.34 -7.91 17.35
C HIS A 903 -10.58 -7.94 16.02
N ALA A 904 -10.06 -6.79 15.60
CA ALA A 904 -9.35 -6.54 14.35
C ALA A 904 -7.91 -7.10 14.36
N SER A 905 -7.77 -8.38 14.71
CA SER A 905 -6.54 -9.14 14.56
C SER A 905 -6.40 -9.67 13.14
N LEU A 906 -5.15 -9.85 12.69
CA LEU A 906 -4.87 -10.41 11.38
C LEU A 906 -5.45 -11.83 11.17
N PRO A 907 -5.45 -12.75 12.16
CA PRO A 907 -6.19 -14.00 12.07
C PRO A 907 -7.69 -13.81 11.81
N ASN A 908 -8.30 -12.77 12.38
CA ASN A 908 -9.71 -12.44 12.08
C ASN A 908 -9.88 -11.81 10.69
N CYS A 909 -8.95 -10.98 10.19
CA CYS A 909 -8.99 -10.53 8.80
C CYS A 909 -8.87 -11.70 7.79
N PHE A 910 -7.98 -12.67 8.08
CA PHE A 910 -7.83 -13.87 7.26
C PHE A 910 -9.09 -14.76 7.34
N LYS A 911 -9.68 -14.93 8.53
CA LYS A 911 -10.95 -15.61 8.78
C LYS A 911 -12.11 -14.97 8.00
N TYR A 912 -12.26 -13.65 8.01
CA TYR A 912 -13.31 -12.95 7.24
C TYR A 912 -13.09 -13.02 5.72
N GLY A 913 -11.83 -12.96 5.25
CA GLY A 913 -11.50 -13.17 3.84
C GLY A 913 -11.77 -14.59 3.37
N LEU A 914 -11.37 -15.59 4.16
CA LEU A 914 -11.59 -17.01 3.88
C LEU A 914 -13.08 -17.36 3.92
N LEU A 915 -13.83 -16.87 4.91
CA LEU A 915 -15.29 -17.03 5.02
C LEU A 915 -16.02 -16.37 3.84
N THR A 916 -15.59 -15.17 3.43
CA THR A 916 -16.09 -14.48 2.22
C THR A 916 -15.94 -15.36 0.98
N ILE A 917 -14.76 -15.96 0.79
CA ILE A 917 -14.47 -16.84 -0.35
C ILE A 917 -15.31 -18.12 -0.29
N VAL A 918 -15.40 -18.77 0.88
CA VAL A 918 -16.22 -19.96 1.11
C VAL A 918 -17.69 -19.71 0.75
N LEU A 919 -18.27 -18.60 1.22
CA LEU A 919 -19.67 -18.26 0.94
C LEU A 919 -19.89 -17.88 -0.52
N ALA A 920 -19.00 -17.07 -1.10
CA ALA A 920 -19.05 -16.67 -2.51
C ALA A 920 -19.14 -17.87 -3.46
N TYR A 921 -18.30 -18.89 -3.25
CA TYR A 921 -18.29 -20.09 -4.07
C TYR A 921 -19.40 -21.09 -3.71
N THR A 922 -19.90 -21.07 -2.46
CA THR A 922 -21.07 -21.88 -2.06
C THR A 922 -22.33 -21.43 -2.77
N ALA A 923 -22.71 -20.15 -2.67
CA ALA A 923 -23.91 -19.62 -3.34
C ALA A 923 -23.78 -19.59 -4.88
N ALA A 924 -22.55 -19.54 -5.41
CA ALA A 924 -22.28 -19.69 -6.83
C ALA A 924 -22.72 -21.05 -7.41
N THR A 925 -22.71 -22.10 -6.59
CA THR A 925 -22.95 -23.47 -7.05
C THR A 925 -24.39 -23.72 -7.49
N PRO A 926 -25.46 -23.38 -6.73
CA PRO A 926 -26.84 -23.50 -7.22
C PRO A 926 -27.13 -22.53 -8.37
N LEU A 927 -26.61 -21.30 -8.33
CA LEU A 927 -26.73 -20.33 -9.44
C LEU A 927 -26.14 -20.90 -10.75
N PHE A 928 -24.99 -21.57 -10.66
CA PHE A 928 -24.38 -22.29 -11.78
C PHE A 928 -25.24 -23.48 -12.22
N LEU A 929 -25.66 -24.36 -11.30
CA LEU A 929 -26.39 -25.58 -11.62
C LEU A 929 -27.79 -25.34 -12.20
N MET A 930 -28.49 -24.28 -11.76
CA MET A 930 -29.88 -24.00 -12.12
C MET A 930 -30.03 -22.93 -13.22
N VAL A 931 -28.99 -22.13 -13.48
CA VAL A 931 -29.08 -21.02 -14.43
C VAL A 931 -27.95 -21.03 -15.47
N GLU A 932 -26.67 -21.05 -15.08
CA GLU A 932 -25.60 -21.03 -16.09
C GLU A 932 -25.50 -22.35 -16.88
N ALA A 933 -25.48 -23.48 -16.17
CA ALA A 933 -25.32 -24.80 -16.77
C ALA A 933 -26.51 -25.24 -17.64
N PRO A 934 -27.79 -25.01 -17.27
CA PRO A 934 -28.92 -25.36 -18.13
C PRO A 934 -28.98 -24.52 -19.41
N PHE A 935 -28.70 -23.21 -19.33
CA PHE A 935 -28.62 -22.38 -20.53
C PHE A 935 -27.40 -22.73 -21.40
N MET A 936 -26.27 -23.15 -20.82
CA MET A 936 -25.16 -23.74 -21.58
C MET A 936 -25.49 -25.11 -22.21
N ARG A 937 -26.30 -25.96 -21.57
CA ARG A 937 -26.79 -27.23 -22.16
C ARG A 937 -27.77 -26.97 -23.30
N LEU A 938 -28.76 -26.11 -23.10
CA LEU A 938 -29.73 -25.72 -24.12
C LEU A 938 -29.08 -25.04 -25.32
N LEU A 939 -27.99 -24.30 -25.10
CA LEU A 939 -27.13 -23.79 -26.17
C LEU A 939 -26.46 -24.92 -26.96
N LYS A 940 -25.82 -25.85 -26.24
CA LYS A 940 -25.13 -27.02 -26.82
C LYS A 940 -26.10 -27.88 -27.64
N GLU A 941 -27.31 -28.08 -27.16
CA GLU A 941 -28.35 -28.85 -27.85
C GLU A 941 -28.94 -28.11 -29.04
N ARG A 942 -29.50 -26.90 -28.88
CA ARG A 942 -30.19 -26.20 -29.98
C ARG A 942 -29.26 -25.69 -31.08
N VAL A 943 -27.98 -25.41 -30.79
CA VAL A 943 -27.02 -24.96 -31.80
C VAL A 943 -26.31 -26.12 -32.49
N MET A 944 -25.89 -27.18 -31.77
CA MET A 944 -25.13 -28.28 -32.37
C MET A 944 -26.00 -29.42 -32.94
N SER A 945 -27.26 -29.59 -32.50
CA SER A 945 -28.16 -30.59 -33.12
C SER A 945 -28.57 -30.24 -34.55
N ARG A 946 -28.61 -28.94 -34.91
CA ARG A 946 -28.88 -28.53 -36.30
C ARG A 946 -27.79 -29.00 -37.28
N GLU A 947 -26.53 -29.09 -36.85
CA GLU A 947 -25.46 -29.70 -37.67
C GLU A 947 -25.64 -31.22 -37.89
N HIS A 948 -26.45 -31.90 -37.07
CA HIS A 948 -26.91 -33.28 -37.33
C HIS A 948 -28.17 -33.32 -38.20
N SER A 949 -29.10 -32.38 -38.04
CA SER A 949 -30.33 -32.31 -38.84
C SER A 949 -30.04 -32.05 -40.32
N ASP A 950 -29.12 -31.14 -40.65
CA ASP A 950 -28.79 -30.83 -42.05
C ASP A 950 -28.02 -31.98 -42.73
N LYS A 951 -27.28 -32.79 -41.96
CA LYS A 951 -26.70 -34.06 -42.46
C LYS A 951 -27.77 -35.10 -42.78
N LYS A 952 -28.89 -35.11 -42.06
CA LYS A 952 -30.01 -36.05 -42.28
C LYS A 952 -31.00 -35.59 -43.37
N LYS A 953 -30.63 -34.58 -44.18
CA LYS A 953 -31.27 -34.18 -45.44
C LYS A 953 -30.31 -34.22 -46.65
N ARG A 954 -29.15 -34.87 -46.51
CA ARG A 954 -28.18 -35.13 -47.58
C ARG A 954 -27.67 -36.59 -47.59
N TYR A 955 -28.51 -37.48 -47.05
CA TYR A 955 -28.56 -38.92 -47.28
C TYR A 955 -30.03 -39.25 -47.55
#